data_AF-A0A0V0RQI4-F1
#
_entry.id   AF-A0A0V0RQI4-F1
#
_cell.length_a   1.000
_cell.length_b   1.000
_cell.length_c   1.000
_cell.angle_alpha   90.00
_cell.angle_beta   90.00
_cell.angle_gamma   90.00
#
_symmetry.space_group_name_H-M   'P 1'
#
loop_
_entity.id
_entity.type
_entity.pdbx_description
1 polymer ?
#
loop_
_entity_poly.entity_id
_entity_poly.type
_entity_poly.pdbx_seq_one_letter_code
_entity_poly.pdbx_strand_id
1 'polypeptide(L)'
;MGKSKNKYKHLAGLDKGTKLLVQTGVLKERPPGIPFPVRGKKNNSKRNLRKQKAETVDCTEEIPNKASVNSVVLQKKDGKQEFLNAINQKNCDEISMPSSETSTTSLKVERNNNNNKLTNDGVKSEDDYLSPMGKQNNSFDSSSQLSNANKSGSCEIQFSVNFKARKQQRKLDLKTRLCSKLQGSYFRWINEMLYTSSSEEVAKLFSEDPHSFAKYHEGYELQVSKWPVNPLDMLVNWFQKKPKTWIVSDMGCGNAKLQSLIKQKVYSFDFVALNPNVIACDMSHVPLSDENVDVCIFSLSLMGSNIADYILESNRILRIDGILIIIEILSRFQSLRKFRKAVENFGFEFKQQNLIKNYFIWFKFLKKGRPQKTRAIVYKAPGEANGKIIEATAAAAWNNGAQALSSDNGHSFATALQNVVRDNPNVKFLAYNNAPPGVSSIKTKSNSKGVIILSTTTDSAAWIVHTVPGFPGAKTGYSWPVAENARGHLLICLTISESQINAIAASLLLVQPVIYYNDIPQTETAGMPYFNKLADGKISTLPPFTSRQTIRTQAANPVTVHIYSKSESSKYATAAAAWDNGAQALSRDNGHSFAMALQHVVGNDNSVKFLAYNNAPPGVPSIKTKSNNKGVIILSTTTDSAAWIVHTVPGFPAAKTGYNWPLAENARGHLLICLTISESQINAIAASLLLVQPVIYYNDIPKTETAAMPYFNKLAEGKTSTLPPFTSRQTIRTQSANPLTVHIYSKSESSKYVWSRRDSKLKGDCRGSQRHIRLIKSPAVVRDHNTYLELDITNWAVSDPGNLFCHIDKPYFKNQTREPAMAICIDNNEIFARFNEIAAQIITFSNLNMAIVYKAPGQDTGKIIFATVAGAWDDGAQPLSNVNQHSFAKTLEDVVRNQNNIKFLAYNNAPPGVPNVNTKSNSKGVMILSTAANSAAWIVHTVPGFPTARTPYSWPVAENARGHLLICLTISKSQINVIAASLLLVQPMVHYNDIPETETAGMPYFNKLAEGKIPTVPPFTSRRSISTENARGPVAVHIYSKSESSKYEIYKKVIVKVLKKTIKVWSRRDNILKGDCRGSQKHIRLIKSPAAINGHNTNLEADITNWAVSDPGSIFCHIDKPYFKNQTREPAMAICIENNEIFARFNEIAAQVEDCPQ
;
A
#
# COMPACT_ATOMS: atom_id res chain seq x y z
N MET A 1 -59.17 -26.79 48.63
CA MET A 1 -58.46 -28.08 48.46
C MET A 1 -57.11 -27.73 47.81
N GLY A 2 -55.91 -28.18 48.19
CA GLY A 2 -55.45 -29.31 49.02
C GLY A 2 -54.59 -30.25 48.15
N LYS A 3 -53.38 -30.72 48.50
CA LYS A 3 -52.59 -30.66 49.75
C LYS A 3 -51.07 -30.55 49.48
N SER A 4 -50.40 -29.65 50.22
CA SER A 4 -49.21 -29.84 51.07
C SER A 4 -48.17 -30.96 50.82
N LYS A 5 -46.87 -30.60 50.83
CA LYS A 5 -45.84 -31.21 51.71
C LYS A 5 -44.57 -30.33 51.89
N ASN A 6 -44.38 -29.84 53.12
CA ASN A 6 -43.15 -29.65 53.95
C ASN A 6 -41.73 -29.87 53.32
N LYS A 7 -40.64 -29.22 53.79
CA LYS A 7 -40.34 -28.77 55.19
C LYS A 7 -39.12 -27.80 55.32
N TYR A 8 -39.03 -27.12 56.49
CA TYR A 8 -37.86 -26.50 57.19
C TYR A 8 -37.51 -24.98 57.06
N LYS A 9 -37.85 -24.23 58.15
CA LYS A 9 -37.13 -23.16 58.91
C LYS A 9 -36.61 -21.90 58.17
N HIS A 10 -37.01 -20.67 58.53
CA HIS A 10 -36.70 -19.84 59.75
C HIS A 10 -35.23 -19.36 59.82
N LEU A 11 -34.85 -18.12 60.20
CA LEU A 11 -35.49 -16.82 60.58
C LEU A 11 -34.38 -15.71 60.51
N ALA A 12 -34.55 -14.38 60.62
CA ALA A 12 -35.69 -13.47 60.86
C ALA A 12 -35.76 -12.38 59.73
N GLY A 13 -36.09 -11.07 59.83
CA GLY A 13 -36.36 -10.08 60.92
C GLY A 13 -35.22 -9.04 61.07
N LEU A 14 -35.44 -7.72 61.25
CA LEU A 14 -36.64 -6.86 61.38
C LEU A 14 -36.40 -5.51 60.64
N ASP A 15 -37.34 -4.68 60.14
CA ASP A 15 -38.83 -4.52 60.17
C ASP A 15 -39.33 -3.25 60.93
N LYS A 16 -40.22 -2.47 60.29
CA LYS A 16 -40.92 -1.20 60.69
C LYS A 16 -40.07 0.04 61.08
N GLY A 17 -40.57 1.28 61.04
CA GLY A 17 -41.85 1.83 60.51
C GLY A 17 -42.36 3.09 61.27
N THR A 18 -43.35 3.82 60.72
CA THR A 18 -44.19 4.88 61.40
C THR A 18 -43.52 6.27 61.60
N LYS A 19 -44.18 7.44 61.81
CA LYS A 19 -45.33 8.17 61.16
C LYS A 19 -45.49 9.61 61.79
N LEU A 20 -46.09 10.59 61.06
CA LEU A 20 -46.82 11.81 61.55
C LEU A 20 -46.09 13.13 61.99
N LEU A 21 -46.86 14.26 61.86
CA LEU A 21 -46.82 15.62 62.48
C LEU A 21 -45.59 16.57 62.27
N VAL A 22 -45.63 17.74 61.58
CA VAL A 22 -46.46 18.98 61.60
C VAL A 22 -46.02 20.08 62.61
N GLN A 23 -45.95 21.34 62.12
CA GLN A 23 -46.01 22.68 62.78
C GLN A 23 -44.76 23.45 63.32
N THR A 24 -44.63 24.71 62.84
CA THR A 24 -44.14 26.00 63.46
C THR A 24 -42.84 26.10 64.29
N GLY A 25 -42.06 27.19 64.27
CA GLY A 25 -42.12 28.45 63.48
C GLY A 25 -41.33 29.65 64.08
N VAL A 26 -41.26 30.77 63.34
CA VAL A 26 -41.07 32.19 63.79
C VAL A 26 -39.70 32.72 64.31
N LEU A 27 -39.10 33.61 63.48
CA LEU A 27 -38.37 34.90 63.70
C LEU A 27 -37.33 35.18 64.84
N LYS A 28 -36.30 35.97 64.43
CA LYS A 28 -35.48 37.04 65.13
C LYS A 28 -33.95 36.82 64.97
N GLU A 29 -33.03 37.80 64.91
CA GLU A 29 -33.06 39.25 64.57
C GLU A 29 -31.61 39.73 64.21
N ARG A 30 -31.42 41.03 63.87
CA ARG A 30 -30.12 41.79 63.72
C ARG A 30 -30.22 43.06 64.64
N PRO A 31 -29.24 44.00 64.85
CA PRO A 31 -28.00 44.32 64.09
C PRO A 31 -26.67 44.61 64.93
N PRO A 32 -25.99 45.80 65.03
CA PRO A 32 -24.56 45.93 64.62
C PRO A 32 -23.56 46.81 65.48
N GLY A 33 -22.25 46.83 65.11
CA GLY A 33 -21.22 47.86 65.50
C GLY A 33 -19.75 47.42 65.20
N ILE A 34 -18.83 48.13 64.52
CA ILE A 34 -18.08 49.41 64.78
C ILE A 34 -16.79 49.19 65.65
N PRO A 35 -15.56 49.72 65.35
CA PRO A 35 -14.90 50.22 64.11
C PRO A 35 -13.38 49.81 63.92
N PHE A 36 -12.60 50.58 63.12
CA PHE A 36 -11.14 50.42 62.79
C PHE A 36 -10.14 50.83 63.90
N PRO A 37 -8.86 50.34 63.88
CA PRO A 37 -7.73 51.18 63.43
C PRO A 37 -6.70 50.54 62.42
N VAL A 38 -5.38 50.78 62.55
CA VAL A 38 -4.58 51.46 61.47
C VAL A 38 -3.01 51.33 61.55
N ARG A 39 -2.30 51.43 60.39
CA ARG A 39 -0.80 51.50 60.12
C ARG A 39 0.00 50.18 60.19
N GLY A 40 1.17 50.02 59.55
CA GLY A 40 2.02 50.92 58.72
C GLY A 40 2.86 50.17 57.63
N LYS A 41 3.36 50.83 56.56
CA LYS A 41 4.73 51.38 56.34
C LYS A 41 5.86 50.34 56.53
N LYS A 42 6.86 50.12 55.63
CA LYS A 42 7.58 50.95 54.61
C LYS A 42 7.99 50.07 53.38
N ASN A 43 8.08 50.59 52.14
CA ASN A 43 9.29 51.07 51.38
C ASN A 43 10.51 50.13 51.39
N ASN A 44 11.35 49.94 50.35
CA ASN A 44 11.51 50.44 48.94
C ASN A 44 12.41 49.38 48.20
N SER A 45 12.71 49.33 46.89
CA SER A 45 12.70 50.23 45.70
C SER A 45 12.44 49.37 44.41
N LYS A 46 11.95 49.82 43.25
CA LYS A 46 12.39 50.88 42.28
C LYS A 46 13.82 50.64 41.77
N ARG A 47 14.17 50.72 40.48
CA ARG A 47 13.61 51.36 39.24
C ARG A 47 13.69 50.35 38.06
N ASN A 48 12.76 50.32 37.08
CA ASN A 48 12.62 51.14 35.85
C ASN A 48 13.78 50.97 34.82
N LEU A 49 13.64 51.18 33.50
CA LEU A 49 12.68 52.05 32.77
C LEU A 49 12.38 51.58 31.30
N ARG A 50 11.16 51.88 30.84
CA ARG A 50 10.64 52.22 29.47
C ARG A 50 11.54 52.04 28.21
N LYS A 51 11.10 51.53 27.05
CA LYS A 51 9.87 51.73 26.19
C LYS A 51 10.03 52.84 25.10
N GLN A 52 10.04 52.48 23.80
CA GLN A 52 9.36 53.14 22.65
C GLN A 52 9.64 52.42 21.29
N LYS A 53 8.61 52.21 20.42
CA LYS A 53 8.23 52.91 19.14
C LYS A 53 9.22 52.75 17.95
N ALA A 54 8.82 52.75 16.66
CA ALA A 54 7.58 52.37 15.92
C ALA A 54 7.74 52.70 14.41
N GLU A 55 6.78 52.24 13.56
CA GLU A 55 6.41 52.82 12.22
C GLU A 55 7.46 52.73 11.06
N THR A 56 7.20 52.67 9.73
CA THR A 56 6.02 52.41 8.84
C THR A 56 6.44 52.33 7.34
N VAL A 57 5.65 51.64 6.48
CA VAL A 57 5.33 51.97 5.03
C VAL A 57 6.46 51.85 3.96
N ASP A 58 6.27 51.42 2.69
CA ASP A 58 5.34 50.48 1.98
C ASP A 58 5.83 50.21 0.50
N CYS A 59 5.18 49.28 -0.21
CA CYS A 59 4.78 49.13 -1.66
C CYS A 59 5.51 49.85 -2.84
N THR A 60 5.47 49.41 -4.13
CA THR A 60 4.46 48.68 -4.97
C THR A 60 5.05 47.83 -6.13
N GLU A 61 4.33 46.77 -6.57
CA GLU A 61 4.11 46.21 -7.96
C GLU A 61 5.29 45.72 -8.86
N GLU A 62 5.17 44.78 -9.85
CA GLU A 62 4.03 44.05 -10.50
C GLU A 62 4.46 42.67 -11.16
N ILE A 63 3.51 41.72 -11.40
CA ILE A 63 3.45 40.65 -12.48
C ILE A 63 4.56 39.54 -12.62
N PRO A 64 4.31 38.22 -12.94
CA PRO A 64 3.15 37.32 -12.70
C PRO A 64 3.47 35.83 -12.27
N ASN A 65 2.43 35.10 -11.81
CA ASN A 65 2.20 33.63 -11.81
C ASN A 65 3.35 32.57 -11.96
N LYS A 66 3.57 31.76 -10.90
CA LYS A 66 3.65 30.27 -11.01
C LYS A 66 3.27 29.57 -9.69
N ALA A 67 3.04 28.25 -9.73
CA ALA A 67 2.19 27.55 -8.75
C ALA A 67 2.90 26.70 -7.68
N SER A 68 2.19 26.53 -6.56
CA SER A 68 2.23 25.41 -5.58
C SER A 68 3.58 24.94 -5.02
N VAL A 69 3.87 25.34 -3.78
CA VAL A 69 4.85 24.70 -2.89
C VAL A 69 4.27 23.43 -2.26
N ASN A 70 5.08 22.39 -2.05
CA ASN A 70 4.85 21.42 -0.99
C ASN A 70 6.17 20.96 -0.35
N SER A 71 6.14 20.46 0.89
CA SER A 71 7.26 20.60 1.84
C SER A 71 8.28 19.44 1.91
N VAL A 72 9.56 19.82 1.96
CA VAL A 72 10.64 19.25 2.80
C VAL A 72 10.69 17.72 2.98
N VAL A 73 11.68 17.09 2.34
CA VAL A 73 12.24 15.80 2.75
C VAL A 73 13.70 16.01 3.17
N LEU A 74 14.09 15.50 4.33
CA LEU A 74 15.47 15.57 4.83
C LEU A 74 16.40 14.68 3.97
N GLN A 75 17.20 15.30 3.10
CA GLN A 75 18.28 14.59 2.41
C GLN A 75 19.48 14.39 3.33
N LYS A 76 20.17 13.25 3.17
CA LYS A 76 21.45 12.95 3.83
C LYS A 76 22.38 12.22 2.85
N LYS A 77 22.69 12.88 1.74
CA LYS A 77 23.58 12.42 0.67
C LYS A 77 24.34 13.60 0.02
N ASP A 78 25.46 14.02 0.59
CA ASP A 78 26.38 14.96 -0.10
C ASP A 78 27.85 14.60 0.16
N GLY A 79 28.28 14.54 1.42
CA GLY A 79 29.68 14.31 1.82
C GLY A 79 30.36 12.98 1.43
N LYS A 80 29.74 12.17 0.56
CA LYS A 80 30.41 11.06 -0.14
C LYS A 80 30.81 11.43 -1.57
N GLN A 81 30.06 12.30 -2.25
CA GLN A 81 30.32 12.66 -3.64
C GLN A 81 31.49 13.65 -3.73
N GLU A 82 31.53 14.66 -2.86
CA GLU A 82 32.66 15.59 -2.75
C GLU A 82 33.98 14.86 -2.44
N PHE A 83 33.94 13.84 -1.57
CA PHE A 83 35.10 13.02 -1.22
C PHE A 83 35.63 12.19 -2.41
N LEU A 84 34.73 11.71 -3.29
CA LEU A 84 35.13 11.01 -4.52
C LEU A 84 35.69 11.99 -5.55
N ASN A 85 35.04 13.13 -5.76
CA ASN A 85 35.50 14.16 -6.69
C ASN A 85 36.90 14.72 -6.29
N ALA A 86 37.14 14.92 -4.98
CA ALA A 86 38.42 15.36 -4.45
C ALA A 86 39.57 14.35 -4.62
N ILE A 87 39.25 13.05 -4.82
CA ILE A 87 40.24 12.00 -5.15
C ILE A 87 40.48 11.95 -6.66
N ASN A 88 39.43 12.11 -7.48
CA ASN A 88 39.55 12.04 -8.94
C ASN A 88 40.31 13.22 -9.56
N GLN A 89 40.32 14.40 -8.92
CA GLN A 89 40.95 15.62 -9.47
C GLN A 89 42.45 15.81 -9.15
N LYS A 90 43.11 14.88 -8.43
CA LYS A 90 44.54 15.04 -8.08
C LYS A 90 45.38 13.81 -8.45
N ASN A 91 46.34 14.02 -9.34
CA ASN A 91 47.40 13.06 -9.60
C ASN A 91 48.13 12.71 -8.29
N CYS A 92 48.53 11.45 -8.15
CA CYS A 92 49.06 10.93 -6.89
C CYS A 92 50.35 11.61 -6.42
N ASP A 93 51.05 12.36 -7.26
CA ASP A 93 52.42 12.79 -7.02
C ASP A 93 52.56 14.17 -6.34
N GLU A 94 51.54 15.03 -6.42
CA GLU A 94 51.60 16.44 -5.97
C GLU A 94 51.02 16.71 -4.56
N ILE A 95 51.25 15.80 -3.59
CA ILE A 95 50.79 15.99 -2.20
C ILE A 95 51.96 16.27 -1.26
N SER A 96 52.28 17.55 -1.10
CA SER A 96 53.03 18.10 0.04
C SER A 96 52.06 18.67 1.08
N MET A 97 52.42 18.63 2.37
CA MET A 97 51.66 19.27 3.45
C MET A 97 52.59 20.00 4.42
N PRO A 98 52.21 21.20 4.90
CA PRO A 98 52.93 21.91 5.96
C PRO A 98 52.71 21.26 7.34
N SER A 99 53.51 21.68 8.32
CA SER A 99 53.60 21.11 9.67
C SER A 99 53.06 22.01 10.77
N SER A 100 52.68 21.41 11.91
CA SER A 100 52.61 22.00 13.27
C SER A 100 51.57 23.12 13.53
N GLU A 101 50.89 23.22 14.68
CA GLU A 101 50.83 22.34 15.87
C GLU A 101 49.60 22.63 16.77
N THR A 102 49.29 21.66 17.68
CA THR A 102 48.58 21.75 19.01
C THR A 102 47.25 22.55 19.18
N SER A 103 46.38 22.29 20.17
CA SER A 103 46.45 21.44 21.39
C SER A 103 45.10 20.84 21.85
N THR A 104 45.13 19.58 22.30
CA THR A 104 44.37 18.89 23.40
C THR A 104 43.06 19.52 23.98
N THR A 105 41.97 18.77 24.23
CA THR A 105 41.89 17.80 25.37
C THR A 105 40.76 16.73 25.31
N SER A 106 41.15 15.45 25.38
CA SER A 106 40.76 14.47 26.43
C SER A 106 39.31 13.94 26.65
N LEU A 107 39.15 12.61 26.45
CA LEU A 107 38.33 11.63 27.24
C LEU A 107 36.78 11.67 27.05
N LYS A 108 35.99 10.59 27.28
CA LYS A 108 36.28 9.20 27.72
C LYS A 108 35.18 8.20 27.27
N VAL A 109 35.54 7.00 26.83
CA VAL A 109 34.75 5.74 26.99
C VAL A 109 35.73 4.58 27.15
N GLU A 110 35.53 3.70 28.12
CA GLU A 110 36.34 2.49 28.31
C GLU A 110 35.47 1.21 28.36
N ARG A 111 35.93 0.22 27.59
CA ARG A 111 36.02 -1.23 27.90
C ARG A 111 34.90 -1.97 28.64
N ASN A 112 34.43 -3.04 27.99
CA ASN A 112 34.54 -4.47 28.37
C ASN A 112 34.08 -4.93 29.80
N ASN A 113 33.71 -6.18 30.06
CA ASN A 113 33.92 -7.46 29.37
C ASN A 113 32.86 -8.49 29.83
N ASN A 114 32.59 -9.56 29.07
CA ASN A 114 32.70 -10.94 29.56
C ASN A 114 32.45 -12.01 28.48
N ASN A 115 32.98 -13.21 28.73
CA ASN A 115 33.08 -14.32 27.77
C ASN A 115 31.93 -15.32 27.88
N ASN A 116 31.73 -16.19 26.88
CA ASN A 116 32.00 -17.62 27.11
C ASN A 116 32.21 -18.51 25.87
N LYS A 117 33.18 -19.41 26.08
CA LYS A 117 33.57 -20.70 25.44
C LYS A 117 32.78 -21.33 24.28
N LEU A 118 33.54 -22.08 23.46
CA LEU A 118 33.11 -23.02 22.43
C LEU A 118 32.46 -24.30 22.98
N THR A 119 31.66 -24.95 22.12
CA THR A 119 31.76 -26.40 21.85
C THR A 119 31.55 -26.65 20.34
N ASN A 120 32.47 -27.37 19.69
CA ASN A 120 32.23 -28.02 18.39
C ASN A 120 31.49 -29.37 18.64
N ASP A 121 31.10 -30.23 17.69
CA ASP A 121 31.41 -30.44 16.25
C ASP A 121 30.14 -30.84 15.45
N GLY A 122 30.17 -30.82 14.10
CA GLY A 122 28.94 -31.08 13.32
C GLY A 122 28.94 -31.16 11.77
N VAL A 123 29.92 -31.80 11.12
CA VAL A 123 29.76 -32.52 9.81
C VAL A 123 29.50 -31.73 8.49
N LYS A 124 30.57 -31.68 7.65
CA LYS A 124 30.67 -31.79 6.16
C LYS A 124 29.97 -30.80 5.18
N SER A 125 30.81 -30.12 4.40
CA SER A 125 31.02 -30.34 2.93
C SER A 125 32.28 -29.54 2.49
N GLU A 126 33.46 -30.16 2.35
CA GLU A 126 34.00 -30.68 1.08
C GLU A 126 34.25 -29.60 0.01
N ASP A 127 35.47 -29.03 0.04
CA ASP A 127 36.03 -28.08 -0.92
C ASP A 127 36.95 -28.76 -1.97
N ASP A 128 37.17 -28.04 -3.08
CA ASP A 128 38.35 -28.01 -3.97
C ASP A 128 39.11 -29.29 -4.41
N TYR A 129 39.35 -29.34 -5.74
CA TYR A 129 40.52 -29.98 -6.33
C TYR A 129 41.10 -29.13 -7.46
N LEU A 130 42.12 -28.31 -7.16
CA LEU A 130 43.53 -28.58 -7.57
C LEU A 130 44.44 -27.33 -7.46
N SER A 131 45.55 -27.50 -6.74
CA SER A 131 46.76 -26.67 -6.81
C SER A 131 47.98 -27.60 -6.75
N PRO A 132 49.06 -27.36 -7.52
CA PRO A 132 50.27 -28.18 -7.45
C PRO A 132 51.46 -27.48 -6.75
N MET A 133 51.87 -28.07 -5.63
CA MET A 133 53.24 -28.11 -5.05
C MET A 133 53.92 -26.78 -4.58
N GLY A 134 54.64 -26.74 -3.44
CA GLY A 134 54.70 -27.70 -2.33
C GLY A 134 56.03 -27.70 -1.53
N LYS A 135 55.98 -28.19 -0.27
CA LYS A 135 57.11 -28.58 0.62
C LYS A 135 58.06 -27.45 1.06
N GLN A 136 58.74 -27.46 2.22
CA GLN A 136 58.88 -28.38 3.38
C GLN A 136 59.01 -27.48 4.64
N ASN A 137 58.28 -27.68 5.76
CA ASN A 137 58.45 -28.63 6.89
C ASN A 137 59.36 -28.16 8.05
N ASN A 138 58.97 -28.62 9.26
CA ASN A 138 59.66 -28.57 10.57
C ASN A 138 59.72 -27.17 11.23
N SER A 139 59.24 -26.91 12.46
CA SER A 139 59.38 -27.58 13.78
C SER A 139 60.79 -27.40 14.40
N PHE A 140 60.97 -27.06 15.67
CA PHE A 140 60.28 -27.56 16.89
C PHE A 140 60.10 -26.47 17.99
N ASP A 141 58.93 -26.50 18.65
CA ASP A 141 58.66 -26.46 20.10
C ASP A 141 59.14 -25.36 21.11
N SER A 142 58.15 -24.93 21.93
CA SER A 142 58.12 -24.56 23.36
C SER A 142 59.05 -23.57 24.10
N SER A 143 58.34 -22.66 24.80
CA SER A 143 58.45 -22.28 26.24
C SER A 143 59.26 -21.04 26.68
N SER A 144 58.61 -20.23 27.55
CA SER A 144 59.11 -19.46 28.72
C SER A 144 60.39 -18.60 28.68
N GLN A 145 60.56 -17.51 29.46
CA GLN A 145 59.65 -16.60 30.18
C GLN A 145 60.46 -15.32 30.56
N LEU A 146 59.75 -14.25 30.95
CA LEU A 146 60.18 -13.14 31.83
C LEU A 146 61.47 -12.29 31.55
N SER A 147 61.21 -10.98 31.48
CA SER A 147 61.89 -9.88 32.20
C SER A 147 63.29 -9.34 31.82
N ASN A 148 63.29 -8.02 31.54
CA ASN A 148 64.12 -6.95 32.11
C ASN A 148 65.64 -7.16 32.38
N ALA A 149 66.47 -6.36 31.70
CA ALA A 149 67.37 -5.40 32.35
C ALA A 149 67.80 -4.26 31.39
N ASN A 150 68.17 -3.10 31.93
CA ASN A 150 68.64 -1.93 31.16
C ASN A 150 70.16 -1.70 31.34
N LYS A 151 70.80 -1.11 30.32
CA LYS A 151 71.79 0.02 30.33
C LYS A 151 72.51 0.04 28.97
N SER A 152 72.43 1.10 28.14
CA SER A 152 73.02 2.46 28.25
C SER A 152 74.57 2.45 28.34
N GLY A 153 75.30 3.06 27.40
CA GLY A 153 74.88 3.85 26.23
C GLY A 153 76.05 4.53 25.51
N SER A 154 75.87 5.80 25.12
CA SER A 154 76.77 6.71 24.37
C SER A 154 76.71 6.67 22.83
N CYS A 155 76.98 7.86 22.25
CA CYS A 155 77.17 8.36 20.87
C CYS A 155 76.90 7.44 19.65
N GLU A 156 76.23 7.88 18.58
CA GLU A 156 76.60 8.99 17.64
C GLU A 156 77.99 8.77 16.99
N ILE A 157 78.19 8.78 15.66
CA ILE A 157 77.36 9.15 14.51
C ILE A 157 77.46 8.05 13.43
N GLN A 158 76.32 7.61 12.84
CA GLN A 158 76.18 7.21 11.41
C GLN A 158 74.80 6.64 11.01
N PHE A 159 73.94 6.21 11.95
CA PHE A 159 72.68 5.51 11.63
C PHE A 159 71.50 6.38 11.15
N SER A 160 71.68 7.71 11.06
CA SER A 160 70.60 8.69 10.84
C SER A 160 70.04 8.73 9.40
N VAL A 161 70.85 8.39 8.39
CA VAL A 161 70.44 8.42 6.98
C VAL A 161 69.48 7.25 6.65
N ASN A 162 69.85 6.04 7.06
CA ASN A 162 69.19 4.81 6.61
C ASN A 162 67.78 4.60 7.23
N PHE A 163 67.52 5.17 8.41
CA PHE A 163 66.23 5.03 9.08
C PHE A 163 65.14 5.95 8.53
N LYS A 164 65.49 7.17 8.07
CA LYS A 164 64.55 8.05 7.34
C LYS A 164 64.19 7.45 5.99
N ALA A 165 65.20 6.97 5.24
CA ALA A 165 65.00 6.27 3.96
C ALA A 165 64.04 5.08 4.10
N ARG A 166 64.32 4.12 4.99
CA ARG A 166 63.43 2.95 5.21
C ARG A 166 62.01 3.34 5.67
N LYS A 167 61.84 4.43 6.41
CA LYS A 167 60.52 4.89 6.88
C LYS A 167 59.73 5.60 5.77
N GLN A 168 60.38 6.37 4.89
CA GLN A 168 59.77 6.89 3.66
C GLN A 168 59.44 5.74 2.69
N GLN A 169 60.36 4.80 2.46
CA GLN A 169 60.19 3.67 1.55
C GLN A 169 59.03 2.76 1.96
N ARG A 170 58.85 2.47 3.26
CA ARG A 170 57.63 1.79 3.77
C ARG A 170 56.34 2.61 3.61
N LYS A 171 56.41 3.94 3.71
CA LYS A 171 55.24 4.83 3.53
C LYS A 171 54.85 4.93 2.04
N LEU A 172 55.84 4.89 1.15
CA LEU A 172 55.68 4.82 -0.30
C LEU A 172 55.11 3.46 -0.72
N ASP A 173 55.67 2.35 -0.25
CA ASP A 173 55.13 0.99 -0.46
C ASP A 173 53.67 0.88 0.00
N LEU A 174 53.32 1.41 1.19
CA LEU A 174 51.94 1.45 1.65
C LEU A 174 51.03 2.32 0.76
N LYS A 175 51.49 3.50 0.30
CA LYS A 175 50.76 4.35 -0.64
C LYS A 175 50.51 3.61 -1.96
N THR A 176 51.54 3.01 -2.56
CA THR A 176 51.45 2.24 -3.81
C THR A 176 50.53 1.02 -3.68
N ARG A 177 50.56 0.31 -2.54
CA ARG A 177 49.64 -0.80 -2.24
C ARG A 177 48.18 -0.38 -2.04
N LEU A 178 47.94 0.85 -1.57
CA LEU A 178 46.60 1.42 -1.47
C LEU A 178 46.10 1.91 -2.83
N CYS A 179 46.92 2.64 -3.59
CA CYS A 179 46.58 3.11 -4.94
C CYS A 179 46.28 1.95 -5.89
N SER A 180 47.13 0.91 -5.94
CA SER A 180 46.91 -0.27 -6.79
C SER A 180 45.63 -1.06 -6.42
N LYS A 181 45.28 -1.14 -5.12
CA LYS A 181 44.00 -1.71 -4.68
C LYS A 181 42.81 -0.85 -5.09
N LEU A 182 42.92 0.49 -4.99
CA LEU A 182 41.89 1.42 -5.42
C LEU A 182 41.67 1.33 -6.94
N GLN A 183 42.72 1.42 -7.76
CA GLN A 183 42.68 1.24 -9.22
C GLN A 183 42.01 -0.09 -9.60
N GLY A 184 42.42 -1.20 -8.98
CA GLY A 184 41.82 -2.52 -9.24
C GLY A 184 40.34 -2.63 -8.84
N SER A 185 39.90 -1.89 -7.81
CA SER A 185 38.49 -1.82 -7.43
C SER A 185 37.66 -0.93 -8.35
N TYR A 186 38.24 0.17 -8.84
CA TYR A 186 37.58 1.14 -9.72
C TYR A 186 37.41 0.58 -11.13
N PHE A 187 38.45 -0.06 -11.69
CA PHE A 187 38.36 -0.79 -12.95
C PHE A 187 37.24 -1.85 -12.90
N ARG A 188 37.15 -2.62 -11.81
CA ARG A 188 36.09 -3.63 -11.64
C ARG A 188 34.70 -2.99 -11.66
N TRP A 189 34.52 -1.86 -10.98
CA TRP A 189 33.24 -1.14 -10.98
C TRP A 189 32.85 -0.63 -12.36
N ILE A 190 33.75 0.05 -13.10
CA ILE A 190 33.46 0.52 -14.47
C ILE A 190 33.12 -0.68 -15.37
N ASN A 191 33.95 -1.73 -15.34
CA ASN A 191 33.72 -2.96 -16.10
C ASN A 191 32.37 -3.62 -15.79
N GLU A 192 31.90 -3.58 -14.54
CA GLU A 192 30.58 -4.12 -14.15
C GLU A 192 29.42 -3.22 -14.62
N MET A 193 29.58 -1.89 -14.62
CA MET A 193 28.62 -0.95 -15.21
C MET A 193 28.52 -1.15 -16.74
N LEU A 194 29.66 -1.29 -17.42
CA LEU A 194 29.72 -1.61 -18.86
C LEU A 194 29.03 -2.93 -19.22
N TYR A 195 28.88 -3.88 -18.29
CA TYR A 195 28.11 -5.12 -18.52
C TYR A 195 26.63 -5.03 -18.14
N THR A 196 26.20 -4.02 -17.38
CA THR A 196 24.85 -3.95 -16.79
C THR A 196 24.00 -2.79 -17.30
N SER A 197 24.61 -1.78 -17.94
CA SER A 197 23.95 -0.64 -18.59
C SER A 197 23.70 -0.86 -20.09
N SER A 198 22.85 -0.04 -20.69
CA SER A 198 22.70 0.11 -22.14
C SER A 198 23.76 1.03 -22.75
N SER A 199 23.94 0.99 -24.07
CA SER A 199 24.93 1.82 -24.78
C SER A 199 24.68 3.33 -24.61
N GLU A 200 23.42 3.78 -24.52
CA GLU A 200 23.05 5.18 -24.22
C GLU A 200 23.50 5.61 -22.81
N GLU A 201 23.27 4.77 -21.80
CA GLU A 201 23.70 5.03 -20.42
C GLU A 201 25.24 5.04 -20.28
N VAL A 202 25.94 4.19 -21.05
CA VAL A 202 27.41 4.15 -21.12
C VAL A 202 27.99 5.39 -21.81
N ALA A 203 27.40 5.81 -22.94
CA ALA A 203 27.77 7.06 -23.61
C ALA A 203 27.61 8.26 -22.67
N LYS A 204 26.52 8.29 -21.90
CA LYS A 204 26.28 9.30 -20.88
C LYS A 204 27.36 9.26 -19.78
N LEU A 205 27.67 8.09 -19.23
CA LEU A 205 28.71 7.93 -18.18
C LEU A 205 30.05 8.51 -18.62
N PHE A 206 30.52 8.22 -19.84
CA PHE A 206 31.79 8.75 -20.35
C PHE A 206 31.72 10.23 -20.77
N SER A 207 30.52 10.77 -21.03
CA SER A 207 30.33 12.22 -21.20
C SER A 207 30.37 13.00 -19.89
N GLU A 208 29.93 12.39 -18.78
CA GLU A 208 29.95 12.98 -17.43
C GLU A 208 31.33 12.84 -16.75
N ASP A 209 32.08 11.77 -17.03
CA ASP A 209 33.49 11.61 -16.62
C ASP A 209 34.37 11.07 -17.76
N PRO A 210 35.02 11.95 -18.54
CA PRO A 210 35.98 11.56 -19.58
C PRO A 210 37.22 10.83 -19.05
N HIS A 211 37.59 10.99 -17.77
CA HIS A 211 38.75 10.30 -17.19
C HIS A 211 38.46 8.83 -16.87
N SER A 212 37.19 8.46 -16.62
CA SER A 212 36.78 7.07 -16.44
C SER A 212 37.14 6.19 -17.64
N PHE A 213 37.05 6.69 -18.88
CA PHE A 213 37.40 5.91 -20.08
C PHE A 213 38.91 5.57 -20.11
N ALA A 214 39.77 6.55 -19.85
CA ALA A 214 41.22 6.33 -19.76
C ALA A 214 41.58 5.36 -18.61
N LYS A 215 40.91 5.49 -17.45
CA LYS A 215 41.12 4.60 -16.29
C LYS A 215 40.61 3.18 -16.51
N TYR A 216 39.56 3.00 -17.32
CA TYR A 216 39.12 1.69 -17.77
C TYR A 216 40.20 1.00 -18.62
N HIS A 217 40.77 1.69 -19.61
CA HIS A 217 41.82 1.10 -20.45
C HIS A 217 43.14 0.83 -19.70
N GLU A 218 43.57 1.70 -18.79
CA GLU A 218 44.70 1.44 -17.89
C GLU A 218 44.48 0.14 -17.08
N GLY A 219 43.29 -0.04 -16.51
CA GLY A 219 42.91 -1.26 -15.80
C GLY A 219 42.80 -2.49 -16.70
N TYR A 220 42.39 -2.32 -17.95
CA TYR A 220 42.25 -3.38 -18.95
C TYR A 220 43.61 -3.92 -19.42
N GLU A 221 44.59 -3.07 -19.73
CA GLU A 221 45.95 -3.51 -20.07
C GLU A 221 46.62 -4.27 -18.91
N LEU A 222 46.31 -3.88 -17.67
CA LEU A 222 46.69 -4.60 -16.46
C LEU A 222 45.92 -5.93 -16.26
N GLN A 223 44.89 -6.26 -17.06
CA GLN A 223 44.35 -7.62 -17.18
C GLN A 223 44.97 -8.38 -18.36
N VAL A 224 45.09 -7.75 -19.54
CA VAL A 224 45.68 -8.36 -20.75
C VAL A 224 47.06 -8.95 -20.46
N SER A 225 47.90 -8.22 -19.71
CA SER A 225 49.23 -8.66 -19.25
C SER A 225 49.24 -9.89 -18.33
N LYS A 226 48.09 -10.38 -17.87
CA LYS A 226 47.93 -11.57 -17.03
C LYS A 226 47.21 -12.73 -17.75
N TRP A 227 46.73 -12.54 -18.97
CA TRP A 227 46.03 -13.57 -19.71
C TRP A 227 47.00 -14.58 -20.36
N PRO A 228 46.63 -15.86 -20.47
CA PRO A 228 47.53 -16.90 -21.00
C PRO A 228 47.76 -16.78 -22.52
N VAL A 229 46.89 -16.05 -23.23
CA VAL A 229 46.95 -15.68 -24.66
C VAL A 229 46.20 -14.34 -24.81
N ASN A 230 46.66 -13.45 -25.68
CA ASN A 230 45.90 -12.26 -26.08
C ASN A 230 45.05 -12.59 -27.33
N PRO A 231 43.72 -12.39 -27.31
CA PRO A 231 42.85 -12.61 -28.49
C PRO A 231 43.28 -11.84 -29.75
N LEU A 232 43.88 -10.65 -29.58
CA LEU A 232 44.32 -9.82 -30.70
C LEU A 232 45.40 -10.51 -31.55
N ASP A 233 46.34 -11.19 -30.92
CA ASP A 233 47.42 -11.91 -31.60
C ASP A 233 46.85 -12.99 -32.53
N MET A 234 45.72 -13.60 -32.15
CA MET A 234 45.03 -14.60 -32.97
C MET A 234 44.30 -13.98 -34.17
N LEU A 235 43.70 -12.79 -34.01
CA LEU A 235 43.16 -12.02 -35.14
C LEU A 235 44.26 -11.66 -36.13
N VAL A 236 45.39 -11.12 -35.65
CA VAL A 236 46.55 -10.76 -36.48
C VAL A 236 47.07 -11.96 -37.28
N ASN A 237 47.31 -13.10 -36.62
CA ASN A 237 47.74 -14.34 -37.27
C ASN A 237 46.70 -14.90 -38.26
N TRP A 238 45.41 -14.61 -38.08
CA TRP A 238 44.35 -14.97 -39.02
C TRP A 238 44.34 -14.07 -40.26
N PHE A 239 44.47 -12.74 -40.08
CA PHE A 239 44.47 -11.72 -41.14
C PHE A 239 45.74 -11.72 -42.00
N GLN A 240 46.90 -12.07 -41.45
CA GLN A 240 48.12 -12.32 -42.23
C GLN A 240 47.90 -13.33 -43.38
N LYS A 241 46.93 -14.23 -43.22
CA LYS A 241 46.54 -15.27 -44.19
C LYS A 241 45.25 -14.93 -44.94
N LYS A 242 44.98 -13.64 -45.22
CA LYS A 242 43.79 -13.14 -45.96
C LYS A 242 44.19 -12.09 -47.01
N PRO A 243 43.33 -11.81 -48.01
CA PRO A 243 43.57 -10.73 -48.98
C PRO A 243 43.82 -9.38 -48.29
N LYS A 244 44.75 -8.59 -48.83
CA LYS A 244 45.03 -7.21 -48.36
C LYS A 244 43.89 -6.24 -48.72
N THR A 245 43.09 -6.58 -49.73
CA THR A 245 41.96 -5.80 -50.24
C THR A 245 40.73 -5.81 -49.33
N TRP A 246 40.70 -6.68 -48.32
CA TRP A 246 39.57 -6.75 -47.39
C TRP A 246 39.47 -5.50 -46.51
N ILE A 247 38.24 -5.03 -46.34
CA ILE A 247 37.86 -3.93 -45.44
C ILE A 247 37.30 -4.56 -44.15
N VAL A 248 37.80 -4.08 -43.01
CA VAL A 248 37.50 -4.64 -41.69
C VAL A 248 36.86 -3.57 -40.81
N SER A 249 35.81 -3.89 -40.06
CA SER A 249 35.37 -3.11 -38.90
C SER A 249 35.77 -3.80 -37.59
N ASP A 250 36.28 -3.01 -36.65
CA ASP A 250 36.77 -3.43 -35.34
C ASP A 250 35.94 -2.68 -34.28
N MET A 251 34.95 -3.37 -33.71
CA MET A 251 33.87 -2.77 -32.93
C MET A 251 34.21 -2.85 -31.43
N GLY A 252 34.33 -1.72 -30.75
CA GLY A 252 34.88 -1.65 -29.38
C GLY A 252 36.39 -1.88 -29.38
N CYS A 253 37.09 -1.18 -30.27
CA CYS A 253 38.51 -1.35 -30.56
C CYS A 253 39.46 -0.84 -29.45
N GLY A 254 38.95 -0.11 -28.45
CA GLY A 254 39.71 0.61 -27.43
C GLY A 254 40.65 1.65 -28.04
N ASN A 255 41.90 1.25 -28.29
CA ASN A 255 42.94 2.11 -28.84
C ASN A 255 43.40 1.72 -30.26
N ALA A 256 42.60 0.93 -31.00
CA ALA A 256 42.82 0.54 -32.39
C ALA A 256 44.12 -0.27 -32.67
N LYS A 257 44.61 -1.05 -31.70
CA LYS A 257 45.82 -1.90 -31.89
C LYS A 257 45.73 -2.89 -33.06
N LEU A 258 44.53 -3.30 -33.50
CA LEU A 258 44.41 -4.17 -34.67
C LEU A 258 44.89 -3.47 -35.95
N GLN A 259 44.56 -2.18 -36.11
CA GLN A 259 44.84 -1.38 -37.30
C GLN A 259 46.35 -1.19 -37.56
N SER A 260 47.19 -1.19 -36.52
CA SER A 260 48.65 -1.09 -36.67
C SER A 260 49.35 -2.45 -36.86
N LEU A 261 48.64 -3.57 -36.72
CA LEU A 261 49.21 -4.92 -36.75
C LEU A 261 48.82 -5.75 -37.99
N ILE A 262 47.87 -5.30 -38.81
CA ILE A 262 47.44 -5.98 -40.04
C ILE A 262 47.62 -5.10 -41.29
N LYS A 263 47.47 -5.68 -42.49
CA LYS A 263 47.74 -5.00 -43.79
C LYS A 263 46.46 -4.67 -44.58
N GLN A 264 45.31 -4.91 -43.97
CA GLN A 264 43.96 -4.63 -44.45
C GLN A 264 43.54 -3.22 -44.02
N LYS A 265 42.55 -2.62 -44.71
CA LYS A 265 41.95 -1.37 -44.23
C LYS A 265 41.04 -1.69 -43.04
N VAL A 266 41.32 -1.09 -41.89
CA VAL A 266 40.48 -1.19 -40.68
C VAL A 266 39.75 0.12 -40.45
N TYR A 267 38.48 0.03 -40.04
CA TYR A 267 37.75 1.09 -39.36
C TYR A 267 37.55 0.65 -37.90
N SER A 268 38.25 1.30 -36.99
CA SER A 268 38.21 1.00 -35.55
C SER A 268 37.25 1.96 -34.85
N PHE A 269 36.24 1.42 -34.16
CA PHE A 269 35.15 2.17 -33.52
C PHE A 269 35.14 1.99 -32.00
N ASP A 270 34.90 3.06 -31.25
CA ASP A 270 34.65 3.02 -29.80
C ASP A 270 33.90 4.27 -29.33
N PHE A 271 33.44 4.34 -28.07
CA PHE A 271 32.75 5.52 -27.55
C PHE A 271 33.64 6.77 -27.46
N VAL A 272 34.95 6.60 -27.26
CA VAL A 272 35.90 7.71 -27.07
C VAL A 272 37.15 7.47 -27.93
N ALA A 273 37.50 8.47 -28.75
CA ALA A 273 38.68 8.40 -29.61
C ALA A 273 39.98 8.63 -28.84
N LEU A 274 40.63 7.55 -28.38
CA LEU A 274 41.93 7.62 -27.69
C LEU A 274 43.08 8.08 -28.59
N ASN A 275 42.95 7.96 -29.91
CA ASN A 275 43.91 8.43 -30.90
C ASN A 275 43.22 8.59 -32.28
N PRO A 276 43.84 9.27 -33.27
CA PRO A 276 43.21 9.57 -34.56
C PRO A 276 42.79 8.37 -35.43
N ASN A 277 43.14 7.14 -35.07
CA ASN A 277 42.67 5.93 -35.76
C ASN A 277 41.33 5.40 -35.22
N VAL A 278 40.88 5.88 -34.06
CA VAL A 278 39.60 5.50 -33.44
C VAL A 278 38.52 6.49 -33.86
N ILE A 279 37.43 5.98 -34.45
CA ILE A 279 36.24 6.76 -34.76
C ILE A 279 35.31 6.71 -33.54
N ALA A 280 35.01 7.88 -32.96
CA ALA A 280 34.13 7.99 -31.80
C ALA A 280 32.65 7.84 -32.18
N CYS A 281 32.02 6.73 -31.81
CA CYS A 281 30.58 6.48 -31.97
C CYS A 281 30.08 5.33 -31.09
N ASP A 282 28.77 5.27 -30.84
CA ASP A 282 28.12 4.06 -30.32
C ASP A 282 28.20 2.94 -31.38
N MET A 283 28.71 1.77 -31.01
CA MET A 283 28.90 0.64 -31.95
C MET A 283 27.59 -0.03 -32.40
N SER A 284 26.43 0.39 -31.88
CA SER A 284 25.11 0.07 -32.44
C SER A 284 24.75 0.90 -33.68
N HIS A 285 25.45 2.02 -33.93
CA HIS A 285 25.16 2.97 -35.02
C HIS A 285 26.47 3.60 -35.55
N VAL A 286 27.24 2.85 -36.34
CA VAL A 286 28.54 3.30 -36.87
C VAL A 286 28.39 4.10 -38.17
N PRO A 287 29.23 5.12 -38.42
CA PRO A 287 29.15 6.03 -39.58
C PRO A 287 29.66 5.39 -40.89
N LEU A 288 29.21 4.17 -41.21
CA LEU A 288 29.45 3.48 -42.48
C LEU A 288 28.13 3.29 -43.24
N SER A 289 28.20 3.25 -44.56
CA SER A 289 27.08 2.80 -45.40
C SER A 289 26.83 1.30 -45.24
N ASP A 290 25.65 0.86 -45.66
CA ASP A 290 25.30 -0.56 -45.74
C ASP A 290 26.29 -1.33 -46.64
N GLU A 291 26.56 -2.59 -46.27
CA GLU A 291 27.36 -3.57 -47.02
C GLU A 291 28.82 -3.18 -47.35
N ASN A 292 29.36 -2.19 -46.64
CA ASN A 292 30.67 -1.57 -46.86
C ASN A 292 31.90 -2.43 -46.44
N VAL A 293 31.77 -3.47 -45.60
CA VAL A 293 32.93 -4.23 -45.08
C VAL A 293 32.91 -5.73 -45.43
N ASP A 294 34.11 -6.33 -45.53
CA ASP A 294 34.33 -7.78 -45.71
C ASP A 294 34.20 -8.54 -44.39
N VAL A 295 34.72 -7.95 -43.30
CA VAL A 295 34.81 -8.59 -41.98
C VAL A 295 34.41 -7.61 -40.88
N CYS A 296 33.57 -8.05 -39.95
CA CYS A 296 33.22 -7.32 -38.72
C CYS A 296 33.68 -8.12 -37.51
N ILE A 297 34.29 -7.45 -36.54
CA ILE A 297 34.91 -8.06 -35.37
C ILE A 297 34.31 -7.49 -34.10
N PHE A 298 33.93 -8.37 -33.18
CA PHE A 298 33.83 -8.07 -31.75
C PHE A 298 34.88 -8.90 -31.00
N SER A 299 35.72 -8.26 -30.19
CA SER A 299 36.85 -8.89 -29.50
C SER A 299 36.89 -8.40 -28.06
N LEU A 300 36.21 -9.12 -27.17
CA LEU A 300 35.96 -8.75 -25.77
C LEU A 300 35.12 -7.47 -25.61
N SER A 301 34.35 -7.13 -26.64
CA SER A 301 33.64 -5.87 -26.80
C SER A 301 32.11 -6.00 -26.86
N LEU A 302 31.54 -7.21 -26.73
CA LEU A 302 30.09 -7.38 -26.58
C LEU A 302 29.66 -7.03 -25.15
N MET A 303 29.78 -5.75 -24.77
CA MET A 303 29.49 -5.22 -23.44
C MET A 303 28.16 -4.42 -23.46
N GLY A 304 27.36 -4.57 -22.42
CA GLY A 304 26.09 -3.86 -22.23
C GLY A 304 24.86 -4.76 -22.40
N SER A 305 23.68 -4.17 -22.15
CA SER A 305 22.40 -4.87 -22.17
C SER A 305 21.82 -5.08 -23.58
N ASN A 306 22.20 -4.23 -24.55
CA ASN A 306 21.66 -4.18 -25.90
C ASN A 306 22.54 -4.85 -26.98
N ILE A 307 23.22 -5.97 -26.62
CA ILE A 307 24.09 -6.76 -27.52
C ILE A 307 23.42 -7.10 -28.88
N ALA A 308 22.09 -7.28 -28.90
CA ALA A 308 21.34 -7.53 -30.12
C ALA A 308 21.55 -6.44 -31.19
N ASP A 309 21.65 -5.19 -30.78
CA ASP A 309 21.67 -4.05 -31.69
C ASP A 309 23.05 -3.91 -32.34
N TYR A 310 24.13 -4.27 -31.63
CA TYR A 310 25.47 -4.40 -32.22
C TYR A 310 25.53 -5.50 -33.28
N ILE A 311 24.84 -6.63 -33.06
CA ILE A 311 24.78 -7.73 -34.04
C ILE A 311 23.92 -7.34 -35.25
N LEU A 312 22.83 -6.59 -35.06
CA LEU A 312 22.07 -5.97 -36.16
C LEU A 312 22.96 -5.04 -37.00
N GLU A 313 23.72 -4.15 -36.34
CA GLU A 313 24.59 -3.19 -37.03
C GLU A 313 25.71 -3.89 -37.78
N SER A 314 26.29 -4.96 -37.21
CA SER A 314 27.24 -5.81 -37.92
C SER A 314 26.65 -6.45 -39.18
N ASN A 315 25.35 -6.82 -39.19
CA ASN A 315 24.68 -7.30 -40.39
C ASN A 315 24.47 -6.17 -41.42
N ARG A 316 24.16 -4.94 -40.97
CA ARG A 316 23.99 -3.79 -41.87
C ARG A 316 25.28 -3.48 -42.63
N ILE A 317 26.41 -3.35 -41.93
CA ILE A 317 27.68 -2.95 -42.53
C ILE A 317 28.41 -4.07 -43.28
N LEU A 318 28.20 -5.35 -42.93
CA LEU A 318 28.76 -6.48 -43.69
C LEU A 318 28.08 -6.64 -45.05
N ARG A 319 28.85 -6.92 -46.09
CA ARG A 319 28.28 -7.43 -47.36
C ARG A 319 27.71 -8.85 -47.22
N ILE A 320 26.82 -9.24 -48.13
CA ILE A 320 26.46 -10.66 -48.31
C ILE A 320 27.73 -11.52 -48.47
N ASP A 321 27.75 -12.68 -47.81
CA ASP A 321 28.91 -13.58 -47.62
C ASP A 321 30.12 -12.98 -46.87
N GLY A 322 30.00 -11.76 -46.34
CA GLY A 322 30.92 -11.17 -45.38
C GLY A 322 30.96 -11.92 -44.05
N ILE A 323 32.06 -11.78 -43.31
CA ILE A 323 32.40 -12.60 -42.15
C ILE A 323 32.18 -11.83 -40.84
N LEU A 324 31.37 -12.38 -39.93
CA LEU A 324 31.29 -11.91 -38.54
C LEU A 324 32.20 -12.78 -37.66
N ILE A 325 33.12 -12.14 -36.94
CA ILE A 325 34.00 -12.76 -35.94
C ILE A 325 33.61 -12.23 -34.55
N ILE A 326 33.44 -13.15 -33.60
CA ILE A 326 33.19 -12.80 -32.19
C ILE A 326 34.19 -13.59 -31.35
N ILE A 327 35.01 -12.91 -30.54
CA ILE A 327 35.91 -13.54 -29.58
C ILE A 327 35.60 -13.02 -28.19
N GLU A 328 35.26 -13.93 -27.28
CA GLU A 328 34.73 -13.59 -25.96
C GLU A 328 35.22 -14.55 -24.86
N ILE A 329 35.15 -14.13 -23.60
CA ILE A 329 35.52 -14.98 -22.45
C ILE A 329 34.50 -16.12 -22.32
N LEU A 330 34.98 -17.35 -22.23
CA LEU A 330 34.15 -18.56 -22.25
C LEU A 330 33.09 -18.58 -21.14
N SER A 331 33.44 -18.11 -19.94
CA SER A 331 32.54 -18.06 -18.77
C SER A 331 31.37 -17.08 -18.89
N ARG A 332 31.37 -16.18 -19.89
CA ARG A 332 30.21 -15.29 -20.15
C ARG A 332 29.01 -16.04 -20.72
N PHE A 333 29.20 -17.23 -21.30
CA PHE A 333 28.15 -17.94 -22.02
C PHE A 333 27.46 -19.03 -21.18
N GLN A 334 26.23 -18.78 -20.76
CA GLN A 334 25.37 -19.81 -20.15
C GLN A 334 25.11 -21.01 -21.09
N SER A 335 25.11 -20.80 -22.41
CA SER A 335 25.03 -21.88 -23.39
C SER A 335 25.49 -21.43 -24.78
N LEU A 336 26.59 -22.03 -25.25
CA LEU A 336 27.14 -21.78 -26.59
C LEU A 336 26.12 -22.10 -27.71
N ARG A 337 25.30 -23.14 -27.51
CA ARG A 337 24.25 -23.54 -28.48
C ARG A 337 23.13 -22.50 -28.60
N LYS A 338 22.73 -21.89 -27.48
CA LYS A 338 21.74 -20.80 -27.49
C LYS A 338 22.32 -19.53 -28.13
N PHE A 339 23.57 -19.20 -27.83
CA PHE A 339 24.24 -18.03 -28.42
C PHE A 339 24.36 -18.13 -29.95
N ARG A 340 24.84 -19.25 -30.50
CA ARG A 340 24.89 -19.46 -31.96
C ARG A 340 23.53 -19.28 -32.61
N LYS A 341 22.49 -19.98 -32.12
CA LYS A 341 21.12 -19.85 -32.61
C LYS A 341 20.58 -18.44 -32.52
N ALA A 342 20.94 -17.68 -31.49
CA ALA A 342 20.55 -16.28 -31.37
C ALA A 342 21.18 -15.45 -32.49
N VAL A 343 22.50 -15.56 -32.72
CA VAL A 343 23.21 -14.85 -33.81
C VAL A 343 22.68 -15.24 -35.20
N GLU A 344 22.34 -16.51 -35.42
CA GLU A 344 21.80 -16.98 -36.70
C GLU A 344 20.48 -16.28 -37.10
N ASN A 345 19.61 -15.94 -36.14
CA ASN A 345 18.36 -15.21 -36.39
C ASN A 345 18.58 -13.79 -36.99
N PHE A 346 19.77 -13.20 -36.83
CA PHE A 346 20.13 -11.90 -37.40
C PHE A 346 20.58 -11.99 -38.87
N GLY A 347 20.30 -13.10 -39.58
CA GLY A 347 20.67 -13.28 -40.99
C GLY A 347 22.08 -13.83 -41.19
N PHE A 348 22.63 -14.49 -40.17
CA PHE A 348 23.95 -15.11 -40.17
C PHE A 348 23.88 -16.64 -40.22
N GLU A 349 24.92 -17.28 -40.74
CA GLU A 349 25.10 -18.73 -40.76
C GLU A 349 26.34 -19.11 -39.95
N PHE A 350 26.22 -20.00 -38.97
CA PHE A 350 27.36 -20.47 -38.19
C PHE A 350 28.31 -21.32 -39.04
N LYS A 351 29.62 -21.04 -38.97
CA LYS A 351 30.65 -21.80 -39.71
C LYS A 351 31.69 -22.48 -38.85
N GLN A 352 32.16 -21.84 -37.77
CA GLN A 352 33.23 -22.38 -36.95
C GLN A 352 33.17 -21.82 -35.52
N GLN A 353 33.50 -22.67 -34.54
CA GLN A 353 33.95 -22.20 -33.23
C GLN A 353 35.30 -22.83 -32.89
N ASN A 354 36.14 -22.13 -32.12
CA ASN A 354 37.37 -22.68 -31.55
C ASN A 354 37.48 -22.29 -30.07
N LEU A 355 37.86 -23.23 -29.19
CA LEU A 355 38.22 -22.93 -27.80
C LEU A 355 39.70 -22.58 -27.71
N ILE A 356 40.02 -21.52 -26.98
CA ILE A 356 41.38 -20.95 -26.89
C ILE A 356 41.86 -21.11 -25.45
N LYS A 357 42.76 -22.08 -25.23
CA LYS A 357 43.32 -22.43 -23.90
C LYS A 357 42.24 -22.60 -22.80
N ASN A 358 41.03 -23.02 -23.19
CA ASN A 358 39.83 -23.11 -22.35
C ASN A 358 39.40 -21.79 -21.64
N TYR A 359 39.90 -20.63 -22.09
CA TYR A 359 39.65 -19.33 -21.47
C TYR A 359 38.80 -18.41 -22.36
N PHE A 360 39.13 -18.32 -23.66
CA PHE A 360 38.33 -17.61 -24.66
C PHE A 360 37.65 -18.58 -25.63
N ILE A 361 36.59 -18.12 -26.27
CA ILE A 361 35.97 -18.79 -27.42
C ILE A 361 35.90 -17.85 -28.62
N TRP A 362 36.35 -18.36 -29.76
CA TRP A 362 36.21 -17.75 -31.07
C TRP A 362 34.96 -18.31 -31.76
N PHE A 363 34.12 -17.44 -32.32
CA PHE A 363 33.07 -17.80 -33.28
C PHE A 363 33.33 -17.13 -34.64
N LYS A 364 32.96 -17.84 -35.72
CA LYS A 364 32.90 -17.33 -37.09
C LYS A 364 31.53 -17.63 -37.69
N PHE A 365 30.88 -16.59 -38.19
CA PHE A 365 29.65 -16.67 -38.97
C PHE A 365 29.85 -16.03 -40.36
N LEU A 366 28.97 -16.33 -41.32
CA LEU A 366 28.84 -15.62 -42.61
C LEU A 366 27.48 -14.91 -42.69
N LYS A 367 27.41 -13.70 -43.22
CA LYS A 367 26.13 -13.04 -43.53
C LYS A 367 25.48 -13.73 -44.72
N LYS A 368 24.28 -14.27 -44.55
CA LYS A 368 23.50 -14.95 -45.60
C LYS A 368 22.22 -14.21 -46.00
N GLY A 369 21.79 -13.22 -45.23
CA GLY A 369 20.67 -12.37 -45.57
C GLY A 369 20.46 -11.26 -44.57
N ARG A 370 19.32 -10.60 -44.68
CA ARG A 370 18.81 -9.65 -43.67
C ARG A 370 18.26 -10.44 -42.46
N PRO A 371 18.19 -9.83 -41.27
CA PRO A 371 17.55 -10.43 -40.09
C PRO A 371 16.12 -10.89 -40.39
N GLN A 372 15.69 -12.02 -39.80
CA GLN A 372 14.30 -12.45 -39.97
C GLN A 372 13.35 -11.46 -39.27
N LYS A 373 12.25 -11.09 -39.94
CA LYS A 373 11.26 -10.15 -39.41
C LYS A 373 10.37 -10.85 -38.38
N THR A 374 10.55 -10.52 -37.10
CA THR A 374 9.96 -11.25 -35.96
C THR A 374 8.56 -10.79 -35.53
N ARG A 375 8.13 -9.63 -36.04
CA ARG A 375 6.77 -9.08 -35.92
C ARG A 375 6.46 -8.21 -37.14
N ALA A 376 5.21 -8.20 -37.56
CA ALA A 376 4.65 -7.22 -38.49
C ALA A 376 3.21 -6.88 -38.11
N ILE A 377 2.85 -5.60 -38.18
CA ILE A 377 1.48 -5.09 -38.00
C ILE A 377 1.10 -4.35 -39.27
N VAL A 378 -0.01 -4.73 -39.90
CA VAL A 378 -0.57 -4.06 -41.08
C VAL A 378 -1.96 -3.55 -40.76
N TYR A 379 -2.20 -2.27 -41.04
CA TYR A 379 -3.53 -1.65 -41.01
C TYR A 379 -3.91 -1.19 -42.42
N LYS A 380 -4.94 -1.80 -42.99
CA LYS A 380 -5.61 -1.34 -44.21
C LYS A 380 -6.68 -0.32 -43.82
N ALA A 381 -6.66 0.87 -44.39
CA ALA A 381 -7.74 1.85 -44.22
C ALA A 381 -8.96 1.47 -45.09
N PRO A 382 -10.19 1.94 -44.76
CA PRO A 382 -11.33 1.86 -45.68
C PRO A 382 -11.01 2.49 -47.03
N GLY A 383 -11.45 1.88 -48.14
CA GLY A 383 -11.19 2.33 -49.50
C GLY A 383 -9.80 1.95 -50.05
N GLU A 384 -8.77 1.97 -49.21
CA GLU A 384 -7.38 1.74 -49.63
C GLU A 384 -7.08 0.27 -50.00
N ALA A 385 -6.49 0.03 -51.18
CA ALA A 385 -5.99 -1.30 -51.57
C ALA A 385 -4.65 -1.65 -50.89
N ASN A 386 -3.90 -0.62 -50.48
CA ASN A 386 -2.61 -0.75 -49.80
C ASN A 386 -2.78 -0.66 -48.27
N GLY A 387 -2.02 -1.45 -47.52
CA GLY A 387 -1.91 -1.32 -46.06
C GLY A 387 -0.83 -0.33 -45.65
N LYS A 388 -0.97 0.30 -44.48
CA LYS A 388 0.15 0.86 -43.72
C LYS A 388 0.80 -0.25 -42.89
N ILE A 389 2.12 -0.26 -42.73
CA ILE A 389 2.87 -1.32 -42.05
C ILE A 389 3.85 -0.79 -41.00
N ILE A 390 3.96 -1.51 -39.88
CA ILE A 390 5.05 -1.42 -38.90
C ILE A 390 5.74 -2.79 -38.83
N GLU A 391 7.07 -2.81 -38.87
CA GLU A 391 7.87 -4.05 -38.85
C GLU A 391 8.83 -4.08 -37.66
N ALA A 392 9.32 -5.28 -37.31
CA ALA A 392 10.17 -5.55 -36.15
C ALA A 392 11.30 -4.53 -35.92
N THR A 393 12.04 -4.23 -36.99
CA THR A 393 13.29 -3.47 -37.04
C THR A 393 13.11 -1.96 -37.27
N ALA A 394 11.87 -1.46 -37.38
CA ALA A 394 11.56 -0.06 -37.68
C ALA A 394 10.58 0.52 -36.65
N ALA A 395 11.00 0.54 -35.37
CA ALA A 395 10.14 0.77 -34.21
C ALA A 395 9.76 2.26 -33.97
N ALA A 396 9.34 2.98 -35.02
CA ALA A 396 8.92 4.39 -34.90
C ALA A 396 7.82 4.85 -35.88
N ALA A 397 7.72 4.29 -37.10
CA ALA A 397 6.93 4.90 -38.18
C ALA A 397 5.99 3.93 -38.92
N TRP A 398 4.82 4.43 -39.35
CA TRP A 398 3.90 3.75 -40.27
C TRP A 398 4.37 3.92 -41.72
N ASN A 399 4.99 2.88 -42.27
CA ASN A 399 5.41 2.84 -43.67
C ASN A 399 4.24 2.50 -44.60
N ASN A 400 4.38 2.81 -45.89
CA ASN A 400 3.49 2.24 -46.92
C ASN A 400 3.82 0.76 -47.12
N GLY A 401 2.79 -0.10 -47.26
CA GLY A 401 2.97 -1.46 -47.75
C GLY A 401 3.46 -1.45 -49.19
N ALA A 402 4.41 -2.33 -49.51
CA ALA A 402 5.11 -2.33 -50.79
C ALA A 402 4.26 -2.78 -51.99
N GLN A 403 3.13 -3.45 -51.75
CA GLN A 403 2.13 -3.88 -52.73
C GLN A 403 0.73 -3.91 -52.09
N ALA A 404 -0.31 -3.93 -52.93
CA ALA A 404 -1.70 -4.06 -52.51
C ALA A 404 -1.97 -5.44 -51.88
N LEU A 405 -2.93 -5.50 -50.94
CA LEU A 405 -3.28 -6.75 -50.22
C LEU A 405 -3.99 -7.80 -51.09
N SER A 406 -4.32 -7.48 -52.34
CA SER A 406 -4.81 -8.41 -53.35
C SER A 406 -3.71 -9.08 -54.19
N SER A 407 -2.43 -8.75 -53.95
CA SER A 407 -1.30 -9.34 -54.67
C SER A 407 -0.78 -10.60 -53.96
N ASP A 408 -0.74 -11.73 -54.67
CA ASP A 408 -0.14 -13.00 -54.20
C ASP A 408 1.37 -12.88 -53.87
N ASN A 409 2.04 -11.77 -54.25
CA ASN A 409 3.45 -11.53 -53.96
C ASN A 409 3.73 -10.06 -53.60
N GLY A 410 4.88 -9.81 -52.94
CA GLY A 410 5.41 -8.46 -52.72
C GLY A 410 4.92 -7.72 -51.46
N HIS A 411 4.00 -8.30 -50.67
CA HIS A 411 3.65 -7.77 -49.35
C HIS A 411 3.78 -8.83 -48.24
N SER A 412 4.03 -8.37 -47.01
CA SER A 412 4.44 -9.22 -45.87
C SER A 412 3.47 -10.35 -45.55
N PHE A 413 2.16 -10.12 -45.64
CA PHE A 413 1.15 -11.13 -45.33
C PHE A 413 0.97 -12.20 -46.42
N ALA A 414 1.26 -11.92 -47.70
CA ALA A 414 1.32 -12.96 -48.72
C ALA A 414 2.50 -13.92 -48.42
N THR A 415 3.68 -13.38 -48.11
CA THR A 415 4.85 -14.17 -47.69
C THR A 415 4.57 -14.97 -46.42
N ALA A 416 3.95 -14.37 -45.40
CA ALA A 416 3.65 -15.05 -44.13
C ALA A 416 2.60 -16.18 -44.27
N LEU A 417 1.70 -16.08 -45.26
CA LEU A 417 0.65 -17.07 -45.54
C LEU A 417 0.98 -18.01 -46.71
N GLN A 418 2.16 -17.90 -47.33
CA GLN A 418 2.54 -18.68 -48.51
C GLN A 418 2.38 -20.20 -48.31
N ASN A 419 2.72 -20.70 -47.11
CA ASN A 419 2.60 -22.12 -46.73
C ASN A 419 1.24 -22.49 -46.10
N VAL A 420 0.30 -21.54 -46.05
CA VAL A 420 -1.10 -21.73 -45.62
C VAL A 420 -2.02 -21.81 -46.84
N VAL A 421 -1.72 -21.02 -47.87
CA VAL A 421 -2.50 -20.95 -49.11
C VAL A 421 -1.99 -21.90 -50.20
N ARG A 422 -0.78 -22.47 -50.06
CA ARG A 422 -0.19 -23.49 -50.95
C ARG A 422 0.36 -24.65 -50.10
N ASP A 423 0.42 -25.85 -50.66
CA ASP A 423 0.98 -27.01 -49.95
C ASP A 423 2.49 -26.91 -49.69
N ASN A 424 2.90 -27.33 -48.50
CA ASN A 424 4.29 -27.50 -48.10
C ASN A 424 4.40 -28.74 -47.19
N PRO A 425 5.30 -29.70 -47.47
CA PRO A 425 5.42 -30.91 -46.65
C PRO A 425 5.87 -30.60 -45.21
N ASN A 426 6.72 -29.59 -45.02
CA ASN A 426 7.42 -29.31 -43.75
C ASN A 426 6.73 -28.23 -42.89
N VAL A 427 5.58 -27.72 -43.33
CA VAL A 427 4.79 -26.71 -42.60
C VAL A 427 3.37 -27.23 -42.42
N LYS A 428 2.80 -27.01 -41.24
CA LYS A 428 1.46 -27.44 -40.84
C LYS A 428 0.76 -26.29 -40.13
N PHE A 429 -0.57 -26.22 -40.18
CA PHE A 429 -1.30 -25.10 -39.59
C PHE A 429 -2.71 -25.44 -39.09
N LEU A 430 -3.16 -24.65 -38.11
CA LEU A 430 -4.52 -24.60 -37.62
C LEU A 430 -5.09 -23.19 -37.90
N ALA A 431 -6.19 -23.13 -38.66
CA ALA A 431 -6.84 -21.89 -39.05
C ALA A 431 -8.23 -21.77 -38.42
N TYR A 432 -8.54 -20.58 -37.90
CA TYR A 432 -9.77 -20.29 -37.20
C TYR A 432 -10.38 -18.96 -37.66
N ASN A 433 -11.68 -18.93 -37.92
CA ASN A 433 -12.39 -17.74 -38.39
C ASN A 433 -13.90 -17.93 -38.17
N ASN A 434 -14.59 -16.90 -37.68
CA ASN A 434 -16.06 -16.94 -37.50
C ASN A 434 -16.87 -16.68 -38.79
N ALA A 435 -16.20 -16.27 -39.86
CA ALA A 435 -16.71 -16.23 -41.23
C ALA A 435 -15.60 -16.75 -42.16
N PRO A 436 -15.35 -18.08 -42.18
CA PRO A 436 -14.28 -18.66 -42.99
C PRO A 436 -14.61 -18.63 -44.48
N PRO A 437 -13.61 -18.64 -45.38
CA PRO A 437 -13.84 -18.67 -46.82
C PRO A 437 -14.69 -19.88 -47.23
N GLY A 438 -15.62 -19.68 -48.17
CA GLY A 438 -16.48 -20.73 -48.72
C GLY A 438 -17.67 -21.15 -47.86
N VAL A 439 -17.80 -20.71 -46.60
CA VAL A 439 -18.90 -21.15 -45.71
C VAL A 439 -19.78 -19.97 -45.29
N SER A 440 -21.05 -20.01 -45.69
CA SER A 440 -22.07 -19.02 -45.30
C SER A 440 -22.74 -19.37 -43.96
N SER A 441 -23.35 -18.36 -43.34
CA SER A 441 -24.36 -18.52 -42.27
C SER A 441 -23.94 -19.21 -40.95
N ILE A 442 -22.64 -19.38 -40.67
CA ILE A 442 -22.18 -19.93 -39.39
C ILE A 442 -22.54 -18.97 -38.24
N LYS A 443 -23.42 -19.41 -37.32
CA LYS A 443 -23.70 -18.71 -36.07
C LYS A 443 -22.65 -19.09 -35.01
N THR A 444 -21.73 -18.17 -34.72
CA THR A 444 -20.76 -18.33 -33.62
C THR A 444 -20.96 -17.26 -32.55
N LYS A 445 -20.34 -17.45 -31.38
CA LYS A 445 -20.30 -16.45 -30.30
C LYS A 445 -18.93 -15.76 -30.19
N SER A 446 -18.07 -15.92 -31.20
CA SER A 446 -16.69 -15.47 -31.25
C SER A 446 -16.43 -14.62 -32.48
N ASN A 447 -15.66 -13.54 -32.35
CA ASN A 447 -15.24 -12.71 -33.50
C ASN A 447 -13.77 -12.93 -33.90
N SER A 448 -13.07 -13.82 -33.18
CA SER A 448 -11.65 -14.11 -33.36
C SER A 448 -11.38 -14.80 -34.71
N LYS A 449 -10.34 -14.33 -35.40
CA LYS A 449 -9.83 -14.92 -36.65
C LYS A 449 -8.30 -14.96 -36.66
N GLY A 450 -7.72 -15.98 -37.28
CA GLY A 450 -6.28 -16.15 -37.31
C GLY A 450 -5.81 -17.52 -37.79
N VAL A 451 -4.49 -17.70 -37.79
CA VAL A 451 -3.82 -18.94 -38.14
C VAL A 451 -2.63 -19.16 -37.19
N ILE A 452 -2.48 -20.37 -36.68
CA ILE A 452 -1.26 -20.86 -36.03
C ILE A 452 -0.53 -21.73 -37.05
N ILE A 453 0.72 -21.39 -37.35
CA ILE A 453 1.58 -22.07 -38.33
C ILE A 453 2.78 -22.67 -37.59
N LEU A 454 3.13 -23.91 -37.89
CA LEU A 454 4.24 -24.65 -37.29
C LEU A 454 5.17 -25.24 -38.37
N SER A 455 6.48 -25.18 -38.16
CA SER A 455 7.46 -25.98 -38.89
C SER A 455 7.65 -27.34 -38.24
N THR A 456 7.57 -28.44 -39.01
CA THR A 456 7.86 -29.80 -38.52
C THR A 456 9.36 -30.16 -38.65
N THR A 457 10.23 -29.15 -38.79
CA THR A 457 11.67 -29.32 -38.99
C THR A 457 12.53 -28.40 -38.11
N THR A 458 11.91 -27.40 -37.49
CA THR A 458 12.56 -26.39 -36.65
C THR A 458 11.60 -25.95 -35.54
N ASP A 459 12.12 -25.75 -34.32
CA ASP A 459 11.39 -25.04 -33.24
C ASP A 459 11.18 -23.57 -33.67
N SER A 460 10.14 -23.36 -34.46
CA SER A 460 9.70 -22.06 -34.97
C SER A 460 8.26 -22.18 -35.48
N ALA A 461 7.45 -21.21 -35.07
CA ALA A 461 6.06 -21.11 -35.40
C ALA A 461 5.69 -19.64 -35.64
N ALA A 462 4.54 -19.41 -36.27
CA ALA A 462 4.00 -18.07 -36.45
C ALA A 462 2.52 -18.05 -36.02
N TRP A 463 2.12 -16.97 -35.36
CA TRP A 463 0.73 -16.70 -35.04
C TRP A 463 0.28 -15.43 -35.76
N ILE A 464 -0.75 -15.59 -36.58
CA ILE A 464 -1.40 -14.52 -37.34
C ILE A 464 -2.78 -14.28 -36.74
N VAL A 465 -3.11 -13.01 -36.46
CA VAL A 465 -4.42 -12.56 -36.00
C VAL A 465 -4.93 -11.50 -36.97
N HIS A 466 -6.17 -11.61 -37.42
CA HIS A 466 -6.75 -10.65 -38.37
C HIS A 466 -8.22 -10.36 -38.11
N THR A 467 -8.72 -9.33 -38.78
CA THR A 467 -10.12 -8.90 -38.74
C THR A 467 -10.93 -9.31 -39.98
N VAL A 468 -10.24 -9.63 -41.09
CA VAL A 468 -10.81 -9.91 -42.42
C VAL A 468 -11.70 -11.16 -42.42
N PRO A 469 -13.01 -11.08 -42.75
CA PRO A 469 -13.86 -12.24 -43.02
C PRO A 469 -13.53 -12.87 -44.39
N GLY A 470 -13.81 -14.16 -44.59
CA GLY A 470 -13.57 -14.85 -45.86
C GLY A 470 -12.09 -15.12 -46.17
N PHE A 471 -11.21 -15.08 -45.16
CA PHE A 471 -9.75 -15.13 -45.32
C PHE A 471 -9.07 -15.90 -44.18
N PRO A 472 -7.87 -16.47 -44.36
CA PRO A 472 -7.27 -16.88 -45.65
C PRO A 472 -7.89 -18.18 -46.17
N GLY A 473 -7.80 -18.40 -47.49
CA GLY A 473 -8.16 -19.70 -48.08
C GLY A 473 -7.11 -20.77 -47.75
N ALA A 474 -7.48 -21.81 -47.00
CA ALA A 474 -6.58 -22.90 -46.66
C ALA A 474 -6.33 -23.79 -47.90
N LYS A 475 -5.10 -23.79 -48.41
CA LYS A 475 -4.65 -24.56 -49.59
C LYS A 475 -5.39 -24.28 -50.91
N THR A 476 -6.08 -23.14 -51.03
CA THR A 476 -6.84 -22.75 -52.25
C THR A 476 -6.12 -21.73 -53.14
N GLY A 477 -4.83 -21.48 -52.94
CA GLY A 477 -4.13 -20.31 -53.49
C GLY A 477 -4.43 -19.01 -52.74
N TYR A 478 -3.59 -17.99 -52.92
CA TYR A 478 -3.80 -16.70 -52.26
C TYR A 478 -4.99 -15.97 -52.87
N SER A 479 -5.95 -15.57 -52.03
CA SER A 479 -7.12 -14.80 -52.45
C SER A 479 -7.48 -13.79 -51.37
N TRP A 480 -7.69 -12.54 -51.77
CA TRP A 480 -8.11 -11.44 -50.90
C TRP A 480 -9.58 -11.10 -51.18
N PRO A 481 -10.46 -11.05 -50.16
CA PRO A 481 -11.85 -10.63 -50.32
C PRO A 481 -11.98 -9.17 -50.76
N VAL A 482 -12.04 -8.93 -52.08
CA VAL A 482 -12.05 -7.57 -52.68
C VAL A 482 -13.19 -6.70 -52.14
N ALA A 483 -14.34 -7.27 -51.78
CA ALA A 483 -15.44 -6.55 -51.14
C ALA A 483 -15.06 -5.89 -49.81
N GLU A 484 -14.12 -6.48 -49.06
CA GLU A 484 -13.60 -5.93 -47.80
C GLU A 484 -12.62 -4.76 -48.04
N ASN A 485 -12.31 -4.39 -49.29
CA ASN A 485 -11.58 -3.14 -49.58
C ASN A 485 -12.35 -1.90 -49.12
N ALA A 486 -13.69 -1.94 -49.09
CA ALA A 486 -14.51 -0.86 -48.53
C ALA A 486 -14.38 -0.68 -47.01
N ARG A 487 -13.69 -1.60 -46.30
CA ARG A 487 -13.58 -1.62 -44.84
C ARG A 487 -12.14 -1.49 -44.36
N GLY A 488 -11.98 -1.07 -43.10
CA GLY A 488 -10.69 -0.99 -42.43
C GLY A 488 -10.33 -2.30 -41.74
N HIS A 489 -9.11 -2.80 -41.93
CA HIS A 489 -8.68 -4.11 -41.42
C HIS A 489 -7.30 -4.07 -40.78
N LEU A 490 -7.22 -4.58 -39.55
CA LEU A 490 -5.97 -4.88 -38.87
C LEU A 490 -5.57 -6.35 -39.10
N LEU A 491 -4.28 -6.57 -39.35
CA LEU A 491 -3.60 -7.86 -39.37
C LEU A 491 -2.30 -7.77 -38.54
N ILE A 492 -2.04 -8.79 -37.71
CA ILE A 492 -0.84 -8.90 -36.87
C ILE A 492 -0.19 -10.26 -37.14
N CYS A 493 1.12 -10.28 -37.33
CA CYS A 493 1.93 -11.49 -37.47
C CYS A 493 3.04 -11.48 -36.41
N LEU A 494 3.17 -12.58 -35.66
CA LEU A 494 4.17 -12.77 -34.61
C LEU A 494 4.94 -14.07 -34.83
N THR A 495 6.27 -14.01 -34.95
CA THR A 495 7.13 -15.20 -34.93
C THR A 495 7.35 -15.62 -33.48
N ILE A 496 7.19 -16.91 -33.19
CA ILE A 496 7.17 -17.49 -31.84
C ILE A 496 7.88 -18.86 -31.84
N SER A 497 8.40 -19.29 -30.69
CA SER A 497 8.85 -20.68 -30.56
C SER A 497 7.65 -21.61 -30.41
N GLU A 498 7.81 -22.87 -30.79
CA GLU A 498 6.77 -23.91 -30.74
C GLU A 498 6.14 -24.01 -29.34
N SER A 499 6.99 -23.93 -28.30
CA SER A 499 6.60 -23.90 -26.88
C SER A 499 5.53 -22.86 -26.49
N GLN A 500 5.33 -21.81 -27.30
CA GLN A 500 4.32 -20.77 -27.03
C GLN A 500 2.91 -21.18 -27.51
N ILE A 501 2.78 -22.15 -28.42
CA ILE A 501 1.51 -22.55 -29.06
C ILE A 501 0.48 -22.98 -28.02
N ASN A 502 0.88 -23.80 -27.04
CA ASN A 502 -0.03 -24.30 -26.00
C ASN A 502 -0.62 -23.18 -25.13
N ALA A 503 0.10 -22.07 -24.93
CA ALA A 503 -0.40 -20.89 -24.23
C ALA A 503 -1.40 -20.10 -25.10
N ILE A 504 -1.12 -19.93 -26.39
CA ILE A 504 -2.07 -19.32 -27.35
C ILE A 504 -3.36 -20.14 -27.42
N ALA A 505 -3.24 -21.46 -27.48
CA ALA A 505 -4.37 -22.38 -27.52
C ALA A 505 -5.24 -22.30 -26.24
N ALA A 506 -4.64 -22.18 -25.05
CA ALA A 506 -5.39 -21.97 -23.81
C ALA A 506 -6.23 -20.68 -23.83
N SER A 507 -5.72 -19.63 -24.48
CA SER A 507 -6.46 -18.38 -24.73
C SER A 507 -7.58 -18.56 -25.76
N LEU A 508 -7.33 -19.29 -26.85
CA LEU A 508 -8.35 -19.54 -27.88
C LEU A 508 -9.48 -20.45 -27.39
N LEU A 509 -9.17 -21.47 -26.57
CA LEU A 509 -10.13 -22.40 -25.97
C LEU A 509 -11.23 -21.69 -25.13
N LEU A 510 -10.90 -20.55 -24.54
CA LEU A 510 -11.85 -19.71 -23.81
C LEU A 510 -12.76 -18.90 -24.74
N VAL A 511 -12.23 -18.33 -25.83
CA VAL A 511 -13.02 -17.48 -26.75
C VAL A 511 -13.80 -18.26 -27.81
N GLN A 512 -13.70 -19.60 -27.83
CA GLN A 512 -14.49 -20.52 -28.66
C GLN A 512 -14.57 -20.13 -30.16
N PRO A 513 -13.43 -19.96 -30.86
CA PRO A 513 -13.42 -19.67 -32.29
C PRO A 513 -13.79 -20.93 -33.09
N VAL A 514 -14.37 -20.75 -34.28
CA VAL A 514 -14.58 -21.87 -35.22
C VAL A 514 -13.26 -22.21 -35.90
N ILE A 515 -12.77 -23.42 -35.65
CA ILE A 515 -11.67 -24.03 -36.39
C ILE A 515 -12.25 -24.55 -37.72
N TYR A 516 -11.69 -24.13 -38.85
CA TYR A 516 -12.14 -24.56 -40.18
C TYR A 516 -11.08 -25.34 -40.96
N TYR A 517 -9.83 -25.36 -40.46
CA TYR A 517 -8.76 -26.20 -40.98
C TYR A 517 -7.77 -26.53 -39.86
N ASN A 518 -7.28 -27.77 -39.83
CA ASN A 518 -6.13 -28.17 -39.02
C ASN A 518 -5.42 -29.36 -39.68
N ASP A 519 -4.13 -29.24 -39.98
CA ASP A 519 -3.27 -30.37 -40.38
C ASP A 519 -2.05 -30.58 -39.46
N ILE A 520 -2.00 -29.93 -38.28
CA ILE A 520 -0.92 -30.12 -37.30
C ILE A 520 -0.98 -31.55 -36.69
N PRO A 521 0.07 -32.39 -36.83
CA PRO A 521 0.07 -33.76 -36.33
C PRO A 521 0.09 -33.88 -34.81
N GLN A 522 -0.52 -34.95 -34.29
CA GLN A 522 -0.52 -35.27 -32.85
C GLN A 522 0.89 -35.56 -32.28
N THR A 523 1.88 -35.87 -33.12
CA THR A 523 3.30 -36.03 -32.71
C THR A 523 3.88 -34.74 -32.17
N GLU A 524 3.63 -33.62 -32.86
CA GLU A 524 4.10 -32.29 -32.46
C GLU A 524 3.33 -31.79 -31.23
N THR A 525 2.03 -32.11 -31.15
CA THR A 525 1.13 -31.58 -30.11
C THR A 525 1.00 -32.48 -28.89
N ALA A 526 1.81 -33.55 -28.79
CA ALA A 526 1.82 -34.46 -27.64
C ALA A 526 2.04 -33.74 -26.30
N GLY A 527 2.87 -32.69 -26.29
CA GLY A 527 3.10 -31.81 -25.13
C GLY A 527 2.10 -30.66 -24.95
N MET A 528 1.05 -30.57 -25.78
CA MET A 528 0.18 -29.39 -25.90
C MET A 528 -1.30 -29.68 -25.56
N PRO A 529 -1.64 -29.96 -24.30
CA PRO A 529 -3.00 -30.37 -23.92
C PRO A 529 -4.10 -29.31 -24.20
N TYR A 530 -3.78 -28.02 -24.23
CA TYR A 530 -4.75 -26.99 -24.61
C TYR A 530 -4.90 -26.86 -26.13
N PHE A 531 -3.84 -27.12 -26.90
CA PHE A 531 -3.93 -27.20 -28.36
C PHE A 531 -4.81 -28.38 -28.78
N ASN A 532 -4.59 -29.56 -28.20
CA ASN A 532 -5.40 -30.74 -28.51
C ASN A 532 -6.88 -30.50 -28.19
N LYS A 533 -7.20 -29.91 -27.02
CA LYS A 533 -8.58 -29.51 -26.69
C LYS A 533 -9.18 -28.50 -27.69
N LEU A 534 -8.38 -27.56 -28.20
CA LEU A 534 -8.83 -26.58 -29.20
C LEU A 534 -9.09 -27.24 -30.57
N ALA A 535 -8.19 -28.11 -31.02
CA ALA A 535 -8.31 -28.86 -32.26
C ALA A 535 -9.51 -29.84 -32.22
N ASP A 536 -9.77 -30.45 -31.06
CA ASP A 536 -10.96 -31.26 -30.79
C ASP A 536 -12.28 -30.45 -30.73
N GLY A 537 -12.24 -29.12 -30.87
CA GLY A 537 -13.41 -28.25 -30.76
C GLY A 537 -14.02 -28.16 -29.35
N LYS A 538 -13.29 -28.58 -28.31
CA LYS A 538 -13.80 -28.60 -26.92
C LYS A 538 -13.92 -27.18 -26.37
N ILE A 539 -14.89 -26.98 -25.48
CA ILE A 539 -15.19 -25.67 -24.89
C ILE A 539 -14.77 -25.59 -23.42
N SER A 540 -14.25 -24.43 -23.00
CA SER A 540 -13.99 -24.15 -21.58
C SER A 540 -15.31 -23.83 -20.85
N THR A 541 -15.76 -24.75 -19.99
CA THR A 541 -17.00 -24.65 -19.20
C THR A 541 -16.77 -24.29 -17.73
N LEU A 542 -15.54 -24.44 -17.22
CA LEU A 542 -15.16 -24.21 -15.83
C LEU A 542 -14.48 -22.84 -15.64
N PRO A 543 -14.58 -22.21 -14.46
CA PRO A 543 -13.79 -21.02 -14.15
C PRO A 543 -12.28 -21.36 -14.04
N PRO A 544 -11.36 -20.41 -14.32
CA PRO A 544 -11.62 -19.00 -14.56
C PRO A 544 -12.12 -18.70 -15.99
N PHE A 545 -13.26 -18.01 -16.10
CA PHE A 545 -13.86 -17.62 -17.39
C PHE A 545 -13.08 -16.51 -18.13
N THR A 546 -11.96 -16.05 -17.57
CA THR A 546 -11.04 -15.08 -18.16
C THR A 546 -9.60 -15.55 -17.98
N SER A 547 -8.77 -15.40 -19.00
CA SER A 547 -7.34 -15.70 -18.92
C SER A 547 -6.49 -14.53 -19.41
N ARG A 548 -5.32 -14.33 -18.78
CA ARG A 548 -4.19 -13.65 -19.40
C ARG A 548 -3.10 -14.67 -19.66
N GLN A 549 -2.86 -14.97 -20.93
CA GLN A 549 -1.67 -15.70 -21.35
C GLN A 549 -0.56 -14.69 -21.67
N THR A 550 0.70 -15.07 -21.51
CA THR A 550 1.85 -14.21 -21.79
C THR A 550 2.88 -15.00 -22.56
N ILE A 551 3.09 -14.62 -23.81
CA ILE A 551 4.05 -15.24 -24.72
C ILE A 551 5.19 -14.27 -25.03
N ARG A 552 6.28 -14.78 -25.61
CA ARG A 552 7.36 -13.96 -26.16
C ARG A 552 7.58 -14.28 -27.64
N THR A 553 7.82 -13.24 -28.43
CA THR A 553 8.24 -13.43 -29.83
C THR A 553 9.62 -14.07 -29.89
N GLN A 554 9.83 -14.95 -30.87
CA GLN A 554 11.11 -15.56 -31.18
C GLN A 554 11.98 -14.52 -31.89
N ALA A 555 12.69 -13.71 -31.10
CA ALA A 555 13.41 -12.54 -31.59
C ALA A 555 14.71 -12.26 -30.83
N ALA A 556 15.57 -11.47 -31.49
CA ALA A 556 16.73 -10.82 -30.90
C ALA A 556 16.40 -10.05 -29.61
N ASN A 557 15.39 -9.17 -29.71
CA ASN A 557 14.78 -8.44 -28.60
C ASN A 557 13.34 -8.96 -28.41
N PRO A 558 13.10 -9.95 -27.53
CA PRO A 558 11.80 -10.63 -27.41
C PRO A 558 10.67 -9.71 -26.93
N VAL A 559 9.68 -9.48 -27.79
CA VAL A 559 8.49 -8.71 -27.44
C VAL A 559 7.61 -9.60 -26.57
N THR A 560 7.32 -9.14 -25.34
CA THR A 560 6.36 -9.80 -24.46
C THR A 560 4.95 -9.41 -24.91
N VAL A 561 4.13 -10.40 -25.27
CA VAL A 561 2.76 -10.21 -25.76
C VAL A 561 1.79 -10.80 -24.73
N HIS A 562 0.91 -9.95 -24.20
CA HIS A 562 -0.15 -10.36 -23.28
C HIS A 562 -1.45 -10.61 -24.05
N ILE A 563 -1.92 -11.85 -24.04
CA ILE A 563 -3.16 -12.27 -24.67
C ILE A 563 -4.25 -12.26 -23.59
N TYR A 564 -5.32 -11.49 -23.79
CA TYR A 564 -6.46 -11.44 -22.89
C TYR A 564 -7.66 -12.13 -23.53
N SER A 565 -8.29 -13.05 -22.79
CA SER A 565 -9.35 -13.93 -23.29
C SER A 565 -10.49 -14.02 -22.29
N LYS A 566 -11.73 -14.10 -22.79
CA LYS A 566 -12.94 -14.34 -21.98
C LYS A 566 -13.88 -15.32 -22.67
N SER A 567 -14.56 -16.18 -21.92
CA SER A 567 -15.61 -17.06 -22.46
C SER A 567 -16.99 -16.40 -22.45
N GLU A 568 -18.01 -17.05 -23.01
CA GLU A 568 -19.40 -16.60 -22.89
C GLU A 568 -19.85 -16.50 -21.42
N SER A 569 -19.45 -17.46 -20.59
CA SER A 569 -19.73 -17.50 -19.14
C SER A 569 -19.08 -16.34 -18.35
N SER A 570 -18.20 -15.55 -18.98
CA SER A 570 -17.60 -14.35 -18.40
C SER A 570 -18.60 -13.21 -18.22
N LYS A 571 -19.48 -13.34 -17.22
CA LYS A 571 -20.32 -12.25 -16.68
C LYS A 571 -19.53 -11.20 -15.88
N TYR A 572 -18.25 -11.02 -16.19
CA TYR A 572 -17.49 -9.85 -15.75
C TYR A 572 -18.01 -8.62 -16.49
N ALA A 573 -18.66 -7.73 -15.74
CA ALA A 573 -18.64 -6.31 -16.06
C ALA A 573 -17.18 -5.82 -16.17
N THR A 574 -16.98 -4.64 -16.77
CA THR A 574 -15.67 -3.96 -16.78
C THR A 574 -15.03 -4.01 -15.39
N ALA A 575 -13.79 -4.49 -15.30
CA ALA A 575 -13.13 -4.80 -14.03
C ALA A 575 -13.14 -3.58 -13.10
N ALA A 576 -13.98 -3.64 -12.07
CA ALA A 576 -14.04 -2.62 -11.05
C ALA A 576 -12.78 -2.72 -10.18
N ALA A 577 -11.83 -1.81 -10.42
CA ALA A 577 -10.79 -1.47 -9.43
C ALA A 577 -11.39 -0.75 -8.20
N ALA A 578 -12.68 -0.41 -8.27
CA ALA A 578 -13.52 -0.12 -7.13
C ALA A 578 -13.99 -1.42 -6.46
N TRP A 579 -13.77 -1.49 -5.14
CA TRP A 579 -14.57 -2.31 -4.23
C TRP A 579 -16.04 -1.89 -4.38
N ASP A 580 -16.94 -2.74 -4.85
CA ASP A 580 -18.33 -2.37 -5.18
C ASP A 580 -19.37 -3.36 -4.62
N ASN A 581 -20.64 -2.94 -4.60
CA ASN A 581 -21.75 -3.75 -4.09
C ASN A 581 -22.01 -4.97 -5.00
N GLY A 582 -22.32 -6.11 -4.38
CA GLY A 582 -22.55 -7.38 -5.09
C GLY A 582 -23.75 -7.31 -6.04
N ALA A 583 -23.57 -7.83 -7.25
CA ALA A 583 -24.57 -7.72 -8.33
C ALA A 583 -25.93 -8.37 -8.02
N GLN A 584 -25.99 -9.34 -7.10
CA GLN A 584 -27.19 -9.99 -6.56
C GLN A 584 -26.96 -10.40 -5.10
N ALA A 585 -28.05 -10.62 -4.36
CA ALA A 585 -27.99 -11.12 -2.98
C ALA A 585 -27.44 -12.55 -2.88
N LEU A 586 -26.70 -12.86 -1.81
CA LEU A 586 -26.07 -14.17 -1.55
C LEU A 586 -27.06 -15.32 -1.33
N SER A 587 -28.37 -15.05 -1.27
CA SER A 587 -29.42 -16.05 -1.17
C SER A 587 -29.94 -16.57 -2.52
N ARG A 588 -29.41 -16.09 -3.64
CA ARG A 588 -29.78 -16.54 -5.00
C ARG A 588 -28.80 -17.58 -5.50
N ASP A 589 -29.30 -18.62 -6.16
CA ASP A 589 -28.51 -19.69 -6.78
C ASP A 589 -27.71 -19.25 -8.01
N ASN A 590 -27.94 -18.02 -8.50
CA ASN A 590 -27.29 -17.46 -9.67
C ASN A 590 -27.10 -15.94 -9.56
N GLY A 591 -26.26 -15.38 -10.43
CA GLY A 591 -26.09 -13.93 -10.58
C GLY A 591 -25.08 -13.26 -9.63
N HIS A 592 -24.44 -14.01 -8.73
CA HIS A 592 -23.29 -13.54 -7.95
C HIS A 592 -22.11 -14.52 -7.98
N SER A 593 -20.91 -14.03 -7.66
CA SER A 593 -19.64 -14.75 -7.84
C SER A 593 -19.54 -16.06 -7.06
N PHE A 594 -20.00 -16.10 -5.80
CA PHE A 594 -19.86 -17.28 -4.95
C PHE A 594 -20.82 -18.42 -5.29
N ALA A 595 -22.01 -18.14 -5.84
CA ALA A 595 -22.86 -19.20 -6.40
C ALA A 595 -22.19 -19.86 -7.61
N MET A 596 -21.63 -19.06 -8.53
CA MET A 596 -20.88 -19.57 -9.68
C MET A 596 -19.63 -20.38 -9.26
N ALA A 597 -18.85 -19.89 -8.31
CA ALA A 597 -17.67 -20.59 -7.80
C ALA A 597 -17.99 -21.94 -7.12
N LEU A 598 -19.22 -22.10 -6.63
CA LEU A 598 -19.70 -23.32 -5.96
C LEU A 598 -20.60 -24.19 -6.84
N GLN A 599 -20.87 -23.83 -8.10
CA GLN A 599 -21.83 -24.52 -8.98
C GLN A 599 -21.56 -26.03 -9.08
N HIS A 600 -20.29 -26.43 -9.19
CA HIS A 600 -19.85 -27.83 -9.32
C HIS A 600 -19.70 -28.56 -7.97
N VAL A 601 -19.74 -27.80 -6.86
CA VAL A 601 -19.74 -28.28 -5.47
C VAL A 601 -21.16 -28.63 -5.02
N VAL A 602 -22.13 -27.78 -5.38
CA VAL A 602 -23.55 -27.99 -5.06
C VAL A 602 -24.29 -28.82 -6.11
N GLY A 603 -23.79 -28.88 -7.34
CA GLY A 603 -24.36 -29.64 -8.47
C GLY A 603 -23.57 -30.89 -8.86
N ASN A 604 -24.20 -31.73 -9.70
CA ASN A 604 -23.66 -33.02 -10.14
C ASN A 604 -22.78 -32.89 -11.39
N ASP A 605 -21.58 -32.34 -11.21
CA ASP A 605 -20.46 -32.48 -12.16
C ASP A 605 -19.57 -33.68 -11.79
N ASN A 606 -19.14 -34.44 -12.80
CA ASN A 606 -18.23 -35.59 -12.68
C ASN A 606 -16.76 -35.24 -12.94
N SER A 607 -16.48 -34.13 -13.65
CA SER A 607 -15.15 -33.63 -14.02
C SER A 607 -14.50 -32.73 -12.96
N VAL A 608 -15.26 -32.43 -11.90
CA VAL A 608 -14.86 -31.60 -10.77
C VAL A 608 -15.04 -32.39 -9.48
N LYS A 609 -13.98 -32.45 -8.67
CA LYS A 609 -13.89 -33.17 -7.41
C LYS A 609 -13.53 -32.22 -6.29
N PHE A 610 -14.03 -32.44 -5.08
CA PHE A 610 -13.80 -31.51 -3.98
C PHE A 610 -13.75 -32.16 -2.60
N LEU A 611 -13.03 -31.50 -1.70
CA LEU A 611 -12.98 -31.75 -0.27
C LEU A 611 -13.56 -30.53 0.45
N ALA A 612 -14.65 -30.72 1.18
CA ALA A 612 -15.34 -29.67 1.92
C ALA A 612 -15.21 -29.87 3.44
N TYR A 613 -14.94 -28.78 4.14
CA TYR A 613 -14.70 -28.76 5.58
C TYR A 613 -15.46 -27.61 6.24
N ASN A 614 -16.06 -27.85 7.40
CA ASN A 614 -16.82 -26.85 8.15
C ASN A 614 -16.98 -27.31 9.61
N ASN A 615 -16.76 -26.41 10.58
CA ASN A 615 -16.94 -26.73 12.00
C ASN A 615 -18.42 -26.84 12.44
N ALA A 616 -19.35 -26.36 11.61
CA ALA A 616 -20.79 -26.57 11.71
C ALA A 616 -21.34 -26.93 10.31
N PRO A 617 -21.18 -28.17 9.84
CA PRO A 617 -21.55 -28.56 8.48
C PRO A 617 -23.07 -28.69 8.30
N PRO A 618 -23.60 -28.47 7.08
CA PRO A 618 -25.04 -28.54 6.80
C PRO A 618 -25.64 -29.91 7.12
N GLY A 619 -26.82 -29.92 7.73
CA GLY A 619 -27.56 -31.14 8.06
C GLY A 619 -27.04 -31.95 9.25
N VAL A 620 -25.91 -31.56 9.87
CA VAL A 620 -25.29 -32.33 10.96
C VAL A 620 -25.49 -31.62 12.33
N PRO A 621 -25.93 -32.33 13.38
CA PRO A 621 -26.00 -31.78 14.73
C PRO A 621 -24.65 -31.27 15.25
N SER A 622 -24.69 -30.25 16.12
CA SER A 622 -23.53 -29.45 16.56
C SER A 622 -22.31 -30.25 17.02
N ILE A 623 -21.32 -30.41 16.13
CA ILE A 623 -20.05 -31.10 16.41
C ILE A 623 -19.18 -30.25 17.32
N LYS A 624 -18.74 -30.82 18.46
CA LYS A 624 -17.77 -30.18 19.36
C LYS A 624 -16.34 -30.31 18.84
N THR A 625 -15.96 -29.43 17.90
CA THR A 625 -14.56 -29.28 17.46
C THR A 625 -13.92 -28.00 18.02
N LYS A 626 -12.59 -28.01 18.14
CA LYS A 626 -11.79 -26.83 18.52
C LYS A 626 -11.37 -25.98 17.31
N SER A 627 -11.63 -26.42 16.08
CA SER A 627 -11.33 -25.67 14.85
C SER A 627 -12.50 -24.75 14.47
N ASN A 628 -12.22 -23.56 13.91
CA ASN A 628 -13.25 -22.66 13.38
C ASN A 628 -13.36 -22.68 11.84
N ASN A 629 -12.37 -23.31 11.19
CA ASN A 629 -12.14 -23.30 9.74
C ASN A 629 -13.31 -23.86 8.94
N LYS A 630 -13.66 -23.17 7.84
CA LYS A 630 -14.63 -23.63 6.85
C LYS A 630 -14.16 -23.29 5.45
N GLY A 631 -14.50 -24.12 4.48
CA GLY A 631 -14.08 -23.95 3.10
C GLY A 631 -14.23 -25.19 2.24
N VAL A 632 -13.79 -25.06 1.00
CA VAL A 632 -13.78 -26.12 -0.02
C VAL A 632 -12.49 -26.04 -0.81
N ILE A 633 -11.81 -27.18 -0.98
CA ILE A 633 -10.76 -27.37 -1.97
C ILE A 633 -11.41 -28.06 -3.16
N ILE A 634 -11.33 -27.45 -4.34
CA ILE A 634 -11.90 -27.91 -5.61
C ILE A 634 -10.76 -28.24 -6.56
N LEU A 635 -10.83 -29.38 -7.25
CA LEU A 635 -9.88 -29.85 -8.25
C LEU A 635 -10.65 -30.27 -9.52
N SER A 636 -10.16 -29.91 -10.71
CA SER A 636 -10.61 -30.55 -11.95
C SER A 636 -9.75 -31.77 -12.25
N THR A 637 -10.37 -32.90 -12.61
CA THR A 637 -9.67 -34.11 -13.06
C THR A 637 -9.26 -34.04 -14.55
N THR A 638 -9.29 -32.85 -15.15
CA THR A 638 -9.02 -32.67 -16.60
C THR A 638 -8.00 -31.58 -16.93
N THR A 639 -7.52 -30.83 -15.93
CA THR A 639 -6.62 -29.67 -16.06
C THR A 639 -5.89 -29.43 -14.76
N ASP A 640 -4.61 -29.02 -14.81
CA ASP A 640 -3.91 -28.38 -13.68
C ASP A 640 -4.57 -27.03 -13.35
N SER A 641 -5.69 -27.09 -12.63
CA SER A 641 -6.53 -25.97 -12.22
C SER A 641 -7.38 -26.41 -11.03
N ALA A 642 -7.24 -25.67 -9.95
CA ALA A 642 -7.91 -25.89 -8.68
C ALA A 642 -8.42 -24.55 -8.11
N ALA A 643 -9.30 -24.64 -7.12
CA ALA A 643 -9.78 -23.47 -6.39
C ALA A 643 -9.84 -23.76 -4.90
N TRP A 644 -9.48 -22.77 -4.08
CA TRP A 644 -9.64 -22.82 -2.64
C TRP A 644 -10.61 -21.73 -2.21
N ILE A 645 -11.75 -22.15 -1.64
CA ILE A 645 -12.78 -21.28 -1.08
C ILE A 645 -12.69 -21.35 0.44
N VAL A 646 -12.74 -20.20 1.10
CA VAL A 646 -12.73 -20.07 2.57
C VAL A 646 -13.85 -19.13 2.99
N HIS A 647 -14.60 -19.45 4.04
CA HIS A 647 -15.74 -18.66 4.48
C HIS A 647 -16.00 -18.75 5.99
N THR A 648 -16.75 -17.78 6.52
CA THR A 648 -17.21 -17.77 7.91
C THR A 648 -18.54 -18.52 8.14
N VAL A 649 -19.36 -18.64 7.09
CA VAL A 649 -20.78 -19.08 7.13
C VAL A 649 -20.96 -20.51 7.68
N PRO A 650 -21.67 -20.73 8.80
CA PRO A 650 -22.06 -22.07 9.28
C PRO A 650 -23.17 -22.68 8.40
N GLY A 651 -23.29 -24.01 8.37
CA GLY A 651 -24.35 -24.70 7.61
C GLY A 651 -24.22 -24.58 6.08
N PHE A 652 -23.02 -24.34 5.55
CA PHE A 652 -22.76 -24.02 4.15
C PHE A 652 -21.38 -24.55 3.69
N PRO A 653 -21.15 -24.81 2.40
CA PRO A 653 -22.14 -25.10 1.35
C PRO A 653 -22.72 -26.52 1.50
N ALA A 654 -23.94 -26.72 1.03
CA ALA A 654 -24.55 -28.05 1.00
C ALA A 654 -23.99 -28.86 -0.19
N ALA A 655 -23.14 -29.86 0.09
CA ALA A 655 -22.46 -30.66 -0.94
C ALA A 655 -23.48 -31.46 -1.77
N LYS A 656 -23.37 -31.38 -3.11
CA LYS A 656 -24.21 -32.09 -4.10
C LYS A 656 -25.74 -31.98 -3.88
N THR A 657 -26.22 -30.94 -3.21
CA THR A 657 -27.63 -30.80 -2.76
C THR A 657 -28.26 -29.45 -3.15
N GLY A 658 -27.68 -28.74 -4.13
CA GLY A 658 -28.17 -27.44 -4.59
C GLY A 658 -27.67 -26.24 -3.76
N TYR A 659 -27.83 -25.03 -4.30
CA TYR A 659 -27.32 -23.81 -3.67
C TYR A 659 -28.22 -23.36 -2.51
N ASN A 660 -27.93 -23.86 -1.31
CA ASN A 660 -28.71 -23.58 -0.10
C ASN A 660 -27.98 -22.59 0.81
N TRP A 661 -28.31 -21.30 0.71
CA TRP A 661 -27.79 -20.27 1.62
C TRP A 661 -28.60 -20.21 2.94
N PRO A 662 -27.97 -20.26 4.13
CA PRO A 662 -28.68 -20.20 5.41
C PRO A 662 -29.30 -18.81 5.66
N LEU A 663 -30.62 -18.66 5.48
CA LEU A 663 -31.30 -17.36 5.59
C LEU A 663 -31.14 -16.67 6.96
N ALA A 664 -30.96 -17.42 8.05
CA ALA A 664 -30.72 -16.85 9.39
C ALA A 664 -29.40 -16.08 9.48
N GLU A 665 -28.42 -16.45 8.66
CA GLU A 665 -27.10 -15.81 8.61
C GLU A 665 -27.12 -14.48 7.83
N ASN A 666 -28.23 -14.10 7.18
CA ASN A 666 -28.43 -12.75 6.64
C ASN A 666 -28.37 -11.64 7.71
N ALA A 667 -28.55 -11.98 8.99
CA ALA A 667 -28.43 -11.06 10.11
C ALA A 667 -26.98 -10.84 10.59
N ARG A 668 -25.97 -11.38 9.89
CA ARG A 668 -24.56 -11.42 10.32
C ARG A 668 -23.57 -10.96 9.25
N GLY A 669 -22.48 -10.37 9.72
CA GLY A 669 -21.32 -10.04 8.88
C GLY A 669 -20.52 -11.30 8.55
N HIS A 670 -20.21 -11.49 7.26
CA HIS A 670 -19.50 -12.65 6.74
C HIS A 670 -18.43 -12.28 5.72
N LEU A 671 -17.37 -13.08 5.71
CA LEU A 671 -16.29 -13.00 4.74
C LEU A 671 -16.25 -14.31 3.96
N LEU A 672 -16.13 -14.18 2.64
CA LEU A 672 -15.91 -15.29 1.73
C LEU A 672 -14.73 -14.91 0.82
N ILE A 673 -13.80 -15.84 0.63
CA ILE A 673 -12.60 -15.70 -0.21
C ILE A 673 -12.59 -16.86 -1.19
N CYS A 674 -12.28 -16.61 -2.46
CA CYS A 674 -12.08 -17.63 -3.48
C CYS A 674 -10.74 -17.38 -4.19
N LEU A 675 -9.85 -18.37 -4.20
CA LEU A 675 -8.52 -18.29 -4.80
C LEU A 675 -8.37 -19.38 -5.87
N THR A 676 -8.22 -19.00 -7.14
CA THR A 676 -7.79 -19.92 -8.20
C THR A 676 -6.30 -20.23 -8.04
N ILE A 677 -5.92 -21.49 -8.09
CA ILE A 677 -4.60 -22.04 -7.79
C ILE A 677 -4.28 -23.21 -8.72
N SER A 678 -3.00 -23.48 -9.00
CA SER A 678 -2.62 -24.75 -9.62
C SER A 678 -2.74 -25.89 -8.60
N GLU A 679 -2.95 -27.11 -9.10
CA GLU A 679 -3.07 -28.35 -8.32
C GLU A 679 -1.89 -28.52 -7.36
N SER A 680 -0.68 -28.18 -7.83
CA SER A 680 0.56 -28.20 -7.05
C SER A 680 0.50 -27.45 -5.70
N GLN A 681 -0.40 -26.47 -5.55
CA GLN A 681 -0.55 -25.69 -4.31
C GLN A 681 -1.38 -26.42 -3.24
N ILE A 682 -2.20 -27.41 -3.62
CA ILE A 682 -3.15 -28.11 -2.72
C ILE A 682 -2.42 -28.76 -1.54
N ASN A 683 -1.30 -29.44 -1.78
CA ASN A 683 -0.55 -30.14 -0.73
C ASN A 683 0.03 -29.17 0.33
N ALA A 684 0.34 -27.92 -0.03
CA ALA A 684 0.78 -26.90 0.91
C ALA A 684 -0.40 -26.39 1.77
N ILE A 685 -1.56 -26.13 1.16
CA ILE A 685 -2.80 -25.78 1.88
C ILE A 685 -3.18 -26.91 2.86
N ALA A 686 -3.10 -28.16 2.41
CA ALA A 686 -3.39 -29.34 3.22
C ALA A 686 -2.43 -29.49 4.42
N ALA A 687 -1.15 -29.16 4.27
CA ALA A 687 -0.19 -29.16 5.37
C ALA A 687 -0.58 -28.17 6.48
N SER A 688 -1.12 -26.99 6.13
CA SER A 688 -1.67 -26.04 7.09
C SER A 688 -3.01 -26.48 7.69
N LEU A 689 -3.90 -27.08 6.91
CA LEU A 689 -5.18 -27.62 7.40
C LEU A 689 -4.97 -28.78 8.39
N LEU A 690 -4.01 -29.67 8.12
CA LEU A 690 -3.67 -30.83 8.98
C LEU A 690 -3.23 -30.43 10.40
N LEU A 691 -2.64 -29.24 10.55
CA LEU A 691 -2.27 -28.68 11.86
C LEU A 691 -3.48 -28.14 12.63
N VAL A 692 -4.51 -27.62 11.94
CA VAL A 692 -5.67 -26.96 12.58
C VAL A 692 -6.91 -27.84 12.71
N GLN A 693 -6.85 -29.08 12.20
CA GLN A 693 -7.82 -30.16 12.43
C GLN A 693 -9.29 -29.74 12.13
N PRO A 694 -9.57 -29.28 10.89
CA PRO A 694 -10.93 -28.96 10.47
C PRO A 694 -11.78 -30.24 10.38
N VAL A 695 -13.08 -30.13 10.56
CA VAL A 695 -14.01 -31.25 10.32
C VAL A 695 -14.27 -31.35 8.83
N ILE A 696 -13.77 -32.42 8.20
CA ILE A 696 -14.10 -32.79 6.83
C ILE A 696 -15.49 -33.45 6.85
N TYR A 697 -16.42 -32.98 6.03
CA TYR A 697 -17.78 -33.55 5.95
C TYR A 697 -18.12 -34.07 4.55
N TYR A 698 -17.31 -33.76 3.53
CA TYR A 698 -17.40 -34.34 2.20
C TYR A 698 -16.00 -34.41 1.58
N ASN A 699 -15.69 -35.51 0.90
CA ASN A 699 -14.53 -35.61 0.01
C ASN A 699 -14.82 -36.63 -1.09
N ASP A 700 -14.77 -36.21 -2.36
CA ASP A 700 -14.79 -37.12 -3.52
C ASP A 700 -13.51 -37.04 -4.38
N ILE A 701 -12.45 -36.35 -3.91
CA ILE A 701 -11.15 -36.31 -4.59
C ILE A 701 -10.49 -37.71 -4.56
N PRO A 702 -10.20 -38.33 -5.73
CA PRO A 702 -9.59 -39.65 -5.81
C PRO A 702 -8.15 -39.69 -5.32
N LYS A 703 -7.74 -40.82 -4.71
CA LYS A 703 -6.34 -41.05 -4.29
C LYS A 703 -5.34 -41.14 -5.45
N THR A 704 -5.80 -41.28 -6.70
CA THR A 704 -4.97 -41.24 -7.91
C THR A 704 -4.40 -39.85 -8.12
N GLU A 705 -5.25 -38.82 -8.14
CA GLU A 705 -4.84 -37.42 -8.30
C GLU A 705 -3.93 -36.99 -7.15
N THR A 706 -4.26 -37.41 -5.92
CA THR A 706 -3.56 -36.98 -4.71
C THR A 706 -2.38 -37.86 -4.32
N ALA A 707 -1.93 -38.76 -5.21
CA ALA A 707 -0.80 -39.67 -4.94
C ALA A 707 0.48 -38.90 -4.52
N ALA A 708 0.77 -37.78 -5.18
CA ALA A 708 1.90 -36.89 -4.86
C ALA A 708 1.65 -35.93 -3.67
N MET A 709 0.50 -36.02 -2.99
CA MET A 709 0.05 -35.06 -1.97
C MET A 709 -0.05 -35.68 -0.56
N PRO A 710 1.08 -36.02 0.09
CA PRO A 710 1.08 -36.76 1.36
C PRO A 710 0.44 -36.01 2.54
N TYR A 711 0.29 -34.68 2.50
CA TYR A 711 -0.45 -33.94 3.52
C TYR A 711 -1.96 -33.91 3.22
N PHE A 712 -2.35 -33.84 1.94
CA PHE A 712 -3.76 -33.98 1.54
C PHE A 712 -4.30 -35.35 1.90
N ASN A 713 -3.58 -36.43 1.60
CA ASN A 713 -4.01 -37.79 1.92
C ASN A 713 -4.23 -37.97 3.43
N LYS A 714 -3.35 -37.40 4.27
CA LYS A 714 -3.52 -37.41 5.73
C LYS A 714 -4.74 -36.60 6.19
N LEU A 715 -5.01 -35.46 5.56
CA LEU A 715 -6.17 -34.60 5.86
C LEU A 715 -7.49 -35.28 5.48
N ALA A 716 -7.56 -35.86 4.28
CA ALA A 716 -8.73 -36.61 3.79
C ALA A 716 -9.00 -37.88 4.61
N GLU A 717 -7.96 -38.50 5.18
CA GLU A 717 -8.06 -39.62 6.11
C GLU A 717 -8.31 -39.19 7.58
N GLY A 718 -8.58 -37.90 7.83
CA GLY A 718 -8.89 -37.36 9.17
C GLY A 718 -7.74 -37.43 10.18
N LYS A 719 -6.50 -37.67 9.73
CA LYS A 719 -5.33 -37.82 10.60
C LYS A 719 -4.89 -36.48 11.18
N THR A 720 -4.25 -36.51 12.35
CA THR A 720 -3.83 -35.31 13.08
C THR A 720 -2.30 -35.21 13.18
N SER A 721 -1.75 -33.99 13.12
CA SER A 721 -0.31 -33.79 13.34
C SER A 721 0.01 -33.74 14.84
N THR A 722 0.55 -34.83 15.38
CA THR A 722 0.93 -34.98 16.80
C THR A 722 2.39 -34.63 17.09
N LEU A 723 3.24 -34.55 16.08
CA LEU A 723 4.67 -34.25 16.19
C LEU A 723 4.98 -32.79 15.83
N PRO A 724 6.09 -32.20 16.35
CA PRO A 724 6.53 -30.87 15.98
C PRO A 724 7.02 -30.81 14.51
N PRO A 725 7.01 -29.62 13.88
CA PRO A 725 6.67 -28.32 14.44
C PRO A 725 5.17 -28.07 14.60
N PHE A 726 4.75 -27.57 15.77
CA PHE A 726 3.36 -27.25 16.09
C PHE A 726 2.84 -25.94 15.46
N THR A 727 3.63 -25.33 14.57
CA THR A 727 3.33 -24.11 13.82
C THR A 727 3.91 -24.23 12.42
N SER A 728 3.17 -23.82 11.40
CA SER A 728 3.67 -23.75 10.02
C SER A 728 3.31 -22.43 9.35
N ARG A 729 4.21 -21.93 8.52
CA ARG A 729 3.98 -20.84 7.56
C ARG A 729 4.18 -21.40 6.16
N GLN A 730 3.08 -21.66 5.46
CA GLN A 730 3.10 -21.99 4.04
C GLN A 730 3.00 -20.71 3.21
N THR A 731 3.34 -20.77 1.93
CA THR A 731 3.19 -19.66 1.00
C THR A 731 2.85 -20.21 -0.37
N ILE A 732 1.67 -19.83 -0.87
CA ILE A 732 1.15 -20.25 -2.18
C ILE A 732 1.03 -19.04 -3.10
N ARG A 733 0.82 -19.30 -4.40
CA ARG A 733 0.51 -18.27 -5.39
C ARG A 733 -0.78 -18.59 -6.13
N THR A 734 -1.57 -17.55 -6.42
CA THR A 734 -2.76 -17.72 -7.27
C THR A 734 -2.39 -17.96 -8.73
N GLN A 735 -3.15 -18.81 -9.41
CA GLN A 735 -2.98 -19.10 -10.83
C GLN A 735 -3.63 -17.96 -11.63
N SER A 736 -2.88 -16.87 -11.84
CA SER A 736 -3.40 -15.67 -12.51
C SER A 736 -2.32 -14.93 -13.31
N ALA A 737 -2.79 -13.91 -14.05
CA ALA A 737 -2.00 -12.89 -14.72
C ALA A 737 -0.84 -12.37 -13.84
N ASN A 738 -1.18 -11.83 -12.67
CA ASN A 738 -0.27 -11.25 -11.69
C ASN A 738 -0.47 -12.06 -10.39
N PRO A 739 0.30 -13.13 -10.15
CA PRO A 739 0.06 -14.05 -9.05
C PRO A 739 0.09 -13.36 -7.68
N LEU A 740 -1.04 -13.38 -6.97
CA LEU A 740 -1.11 -12.90 -5.60
C LEU A 740 -0.33 -13.89 -4.72
N THR A 741 0.54 -13.36 -3.85
CA THR A 741 1.24 -14.18 -2.86
C THR A 741 0.36 -14.30 -1.62
N VAL A 742 0.09 -15.53 -1.18
CA VAL A 742 -0.77 -15.79 -0.03
C VAL A 742 0.00 -16.62 1.00
N HIS A 743 0.24 -16.03 2.17
CA HIS A 743 0.90 -16.66 3.30
C HIS A 743 -0.14 -17.31 4.21
N ILE A 744 -0.01 -18.60 4.48
CA ILE A 744 -0.91 -19.35 5.36
C ILE A 744 -0.16 -19.64 6.66
N TYR A 745 -0.60 -19.01 7.75
CA TYR A 745 -0.06 -19.24 9.09
C TYR A 745 -0.98 -20.17 9.86
N SER A 746 -0.44 -21.24 10.45
CA SER A 746 -1.23 -22.28 11.11
C SER A 746 -0.57 -22.72 12.41
N LYS A 747 -1.37 -23.07 13.41
CA LYS A 747 -0.90 -23.64 14.69
C LYS A 747 -1.83 -24.76 15.17
N SER A 748 -1.26 -25.81 15.76
CA SER A 748 -2.04 -26.86 16.44
C SER A 748 -2.32 -26.51 17.90
N GLU A 749 -3.19 -27.29 18.56
CA GLU A 749 -3.48 -27.16 20.00
C GLU A 749 -2.21 -27.30 20.87
N SER A 750 -1.28 -28.18 20.48
CA SER A 750 0.00 -28.39 21.17
C SER A 750 0.93 -27.16 21.13
N SER A 751 0.59 -26.15 20.33
CA SER A 751 1.41 -24.95 20.18
C SER A 751 1.25 -23.99 21.38
N LYS A 752 2.35 -23.82 22.12
CA LYS A 752 2.49 -22.76 23.15
C LYS A 752 2.51 -21.34 22.54
N TYR A 753 2.56 -21.22 21.21
CA TYR A 753 2.46 -19.94 20.51
C TYR A 753 1.00 -19.50 20.35
N VAL A 754 0.83 -18.18 20.44
CA VAL A 754 -0.41 -17.44 20.20
C VAL A 754 0.00 -16.22 19.38
N TRP A 755 -0.82 -15.76 18.44
CA TRP A 755 -0.47 -14.56 17.67
C TRP A 755 -0.52 -13.27 18.51
N SER A 756 -0.91 -13.35 19.79
CA SER A 756 -0.66 -12.32 20.81
C SER A 756 -0.41 -12.91 22.20
N ARG A 757 0.47 -12.27 22.99
CA ARG A 757 0.36 -12.32 24.46
C ARG A 757 -0.59 -11.19 24.90
N ARG A 758 -1.31 -11.26 26.04
CA ARG A 758 -1.99 -12.39 26.73
C ARG A 758 -2.93 -11.78 27.79
N ASP A 759 -4.06 -12.42 28.07
CA ASP A 759 -4.82 -12.29 29.34
C ASP A 759 -5.67 -11.01 29.55
N SER A 760 -6.45 -10.98 30.64
CA SER A 760 -7.33 -9.87 31.04
C SER A 760 -6.63 -8.54 31.34
N LYS A 761 -5.29 -8.48 31.23
CA LYS A 761 -4.49 -7.25 31.24
C LYS A 761 -4.41 -6.55 29.87
N LEU A 762 -5.03 -7.09 28.81
CA LEU A 762 -5.03 -6.61 27.42
C LEU A 762 -5.71 -5.23 27.14
N LYS A 763 -5.69 -4.30 28.10
CA LYS A 763 -5.72 -2.84 27.82
C LYS A 763 -4.34 -2.17 28.01
N GLY A 764 -3.37 -2.85 28.62
CA GLY A 764 -2.03 -2.33 28.87
C GLY A 764 -1.06 -2.48 27.69
N ASP A 765 -1.13 -3.59 26.95
CA ASP A 765 -0.11 -3.94 25.94
C ASP A 765 -0.09 -3.00 24.71
N CYS A 766 -1.14 -2.19 24.48
CA CYS A 766 -1.13 -1.09 23.50
C CYS A 766 -0.24 0.10 23.92
N ARG A 767 0.40 0.06 25.11
CA ARG A 767 1.36 1.07 25.60
C ARG A 767 2.81 0.57 25.64
N GLY A 768 3.08 -0.66 25.18
CA GLY A 768 4.44 -1.23 25.09
C GLY A 768 5.15 -0.80 23.80
N SER A 769 6.34 -0.20 23.91
CA SER A 769 7.06 0.51 22.84
C SER A 769 7.63 -0.35 21.69
N GLN A 770 7.19 -1.60 21.51
CA GLN A 770 7.70 -2.54 20.48
C GLN A 770 6.63 -3.48 19.87
N ARG A 771 5.32 -3.15 19.88
CA ARG A 771 4.29 -3.96 19.19
C ARG A 771 3.24 -3.14 18.47
N HIS A 772 3.06 -3.44 17.18
CA HIS A 772 2.16 -2.74 16.26
C HIS A 772 0.85 -3.50 16.07
N ILE A 773 0.02 -3.58 17.11
CA ILE A 773 -1.33 -4.17 17.02
C ILE A 773 -2.36 -3.12 17.46
N ARG A 774 -3.29 -2.80 16.55
CA ARG A 774 -4.43 -1.92 16.78
C ARG A 774 -5.72 -2.73 16.64
N LEU A 775 -6.71 -2.48 17.49
CA LEU A 775 -8.04 -3.10 17.36
C LEU A 775 -8.97 -2.18 16.58
N ILE A 776 -9.62 -2.73 15.56
CA ILE A 776 -10.71 -2.08 14.81
C ILE A 776 -11.90 -1.88 15.77
N LYS A 777 -12.71 -0.85 15.54
CA LYS A 777 -13.90 -0.55 16.37
C LYS A 777 -15.22 -0.79 15.64
N SER A 778 -16.28 -0.84 16.44
CA SER A 778 -17.66 -1.10 16.03
C SER A 778 -18.57 0.03 16.53
N PRO A 779 -19.50 0.54 15.71
CA PRO A 779 -19.71 0.16 14.31
C PRO A 779 -18.54 0.58 13.40
N ALA A 780 -18.39 -0.16 12.31
CA ALA A 780 -17.60 0.21 11.13
C ALA A 780 -18.53 0.23 9.91
N VAL A 781 -18.11 0.85 8.81
CA VAL A 781 -18.94 1.05 7.62
C VAL A 781 -18.24 0.47 6.39
N VAL A 782 -18.71 -0.68 5.91
CA VAL A 782 -18.25 -1.27 4.66
C VAL A 782 -18.95 -0.52 3.51
N ARG A 783 -18.34 0.60 3.09
CA ARG A 783 -18.91 1.65 2.23
C ARG A 783 -20.18 2.31 2.78
N ASP A 784 -21.32 1.68 2.51
CA ASP A 784 -22.69 2.07 2.79
C ASP A 784 -23.37 1.11 3.78
N HIS A 785 -22.74 -0.05 4.03
CA HIS A 785 -23.23 -1.08 4.94
C HIS A 785 -22.60 -0.94 6.34
N ASN A 786 -23.41 -0.59 7.35
CA ASN A 786 -22.97 -0.60 8.75
C ASN A 786 -22.78 -2.03 9.26
N THR A 787 -21.60 -2.33 9.81
CA THR A 787 -21.31 -3.59 10.51
C THR A 787 -20.98 -3.34 11.99
N TYR A 788 -21.36 -4.29 12.86
CA TYR A 788 -21.23 -4.22 14.31
C TYR A 788 -20.54 -5.48 14.83
N LEU A 789 -19.59 -5.36 15.77
CA LEU A 789 -18.78 -6.46 16.30
C LEU A 789 -19.60 -7.58 16.98
N GLU A 790 -20.84 -7.30 17.37
CA GLU A 790 -21.76 -8.29 17.96
C GLU A 790 -22.57 -9.07 16.90
N LEU A 791 -22.55 -8.62 15.64
CA LEU A 791 -23.22 -9.24 14.49
C LEU A 791 -22.23 -9.72 13.41
N ASP A 792 -21.04 -9.13 13.34
CA ASP A 792 -19.95 -9.52 12.46
C ASP A 792 -19.18 -10.71 13.05
N ILE A 793 -19.25 -11.87 12.40
CA ILE A 793 -18.50 -13.06 12.84
C ILE A 793 -17.16 -13.22 12.12
N THR A 794 -16.76 -12.23 11.33
CA THR A 794 -15.46 -12.23 10.66
C THR A 794 -14.34 -11.82 11.61
N ASN A 795 -13.18 -12.43 11.44
CA ASN A 795 -11.95 -11.96 12.09
C ASN A 795 -10.95 -11.69 10.97
N TRP A 796 -10.35 -10.51 11.01
CA TRP A 796 -9.34 -10.08 10.06
C TRP A 796 -8.41 -9.03 10.68
N ALA A 797 -7.27 -8.81 10.02
CA ALA A 797 -6.26 -7.83 10.42
C ALA A 797 -5.54 -7.26 9.19
N VAL A 798 -4.91 -6.10 9.37
CA VAL A 798 -4.02 -5.46 8.39
C VAL A 798 -2.69 -5.07 9.04
N SER A 799 -1.60 -5.08 8.27
CA SER A 799 -0.24 -4.81 8.75
C SER A 799 0.10 -3.31 8.86
N ASP A 800 0.70 -2.89 9.97
CA ASP A 800 1.14 -1.51 10.24
C ASP A 800 2.62 -1.46 10.67
N PRO A 801 3.56 -1.02 9.80
CA PRO A 801 3.40 -0.78 8.37
C PRO A 801 3.33 -2.08 7.56
N GLY A 802 2.79 -2.04 6.35
CA GLY A 802 2.86 -3.14 5.38
C GLY A 802 1.79 -3.11 4.30
N ASN A 803 1.58 -4.26 3.68
CA ASN A 803 0.78 -4.53 2.49
C ASN A 803 -0.09 -5.80 2.62
N LEU A 804 -0.22 -6.35 3.83
CA LEU A 804 -0.90 -7.62 4.10
C LEU A 804 -2.30 -7.39 4.65
N PHE A 805 -3.30 -8.00 4.01
CA PHE A 805 -4.62 -8.26 4.59
C PHE A 805 -4.70 -9.73 5.03
N CYS A 806 -5.06 -9.99 6.29
CA CYS A 806 -5.17 -11.35 6.84
C CYS A 806 -6.59 -11.66 7.29
N HIS A 807 -7.23 -12.70 6.73
CA HIS A 807 -8.37 -13.35 7.37
C HIS A 807 -7.88 -14.31 8.47
N ILE A 808 -8.67 -14.47 9.53
CA ILE A 808 -8.39 -15.28 10.72
C ILE A 808 -9.63 -16.12 11.07
N ASP A 809 -9.47 -17.41 11.39
CA ASP A 809 -10.57 -18.28 11.81
C ASP A 809 -11.06 -18.04 13.25
N LYS A 810 -10.18 -17.52 14.14
CA LYS A 810 -10.41 -17.41 15.59
C LYS A 810 -10.49 -15.95 16.11
N PRO A 811 -11.51 -15.58 16.90
CA PRO A 811 -11.61 -14.24 17.52
C PRO A 811 -10.53 -14.01 18.58
N TYR A 812 -10.11 -12.74 18.74
CA TYR A 812 -8.96 -12.29 19.53
C TYR A 812 -9.15 -12.45 21.05
N PHE A 813 -9.05 -13.70 21.54
CA PHE A 813 -9.28 -14.05 22.94
C PHE A 813 -8.17 -14.94 23.53
N LYS A 814 -8.00 -14.90 24.87
CA LYS A 814 -6.95 -15.63 25.61
C LYS A 814 -7.03 -17.16 25.44
N ASN A 815 -8.23 -17.73 25.29
CA ASN A 815 -8.45 -19.17 25.14
C ASN A 815 -7.78 -19.77 23.89
N GLN A 816 -7.47 -18.96 22.87
CA GLN A 816 -6.61 -19.38 21.74
C GLN A 816 -5.27 -20.00 22.18
N THR A 817 -4.80 -19.75 23.41
CA THR A 817 -3.65 -20.44 24.03
C THR A 817 -3.73 -21.97 24.02
N ARG A 818 -4.92 -22.58 23.85
CA ARG A 818 -5.13 -24.04 23.79
C ARG A 818 -6.06 -24.47 22.64
N GLU A 819 -6.11 -23.68 21.57
CA GLU A 819 -6.92 -23.98 20.38
C GLU A 819 -6.07 -23.94 19.10
N PRO A 820 -6.40 -24.75 18.07
CA PRO A 820 -5.85 -24.55 16.74
C PRO A 820 -6.35 -23.24 16.12
N ALA A 821 -5.58 -22.66 15.19
CA ALA A 821 -5.95 -21.45 14.46
C ALA A 821 -5.23 -21.36 13.09
N MET A 822 -5.89 -20.79 12.08
CA MET A 822 -5.34 -20.48 10.75
C MET A 822 -5.58 -19.01 10.36
N ALA A 823 -4.54 -18.36 9.85
CA ALA A 823 -4.62 -17.07 9.18
C ALA A 823 -4.20 -17.18 7.72
N ILE A 824 -4.90 -16.46 6.86
CA ILE A 824 -4.68 -16.42 5.41
C ILE A 824 -4.41 -14.97 5.05
N CYS A 825 -3.12 -14.66 4.89
CA CYS A 825 -2.62 -13.31 4.61
C CYS A 825 -2.33 -13.15 3.12
N ILE A 826 -3.10 -12.28 2.46
CA ILE A 826 -2.93 -11.91 1.06
C ILE A 826 -2.01 -10.69 0.99
N ASP A 827 -0.91 -10.81 0.23
CA ASP A 827 -0.10 -9.68 -0.20
C ASP A 827 -0.75 -9.04 -1.43
N ASN A 828 -1.41 -7.90 -1.21
CA ASN A 828 -2.00 -7.08 -2.26
C ASN A 828 -2.32 -5.66 -1.73
N ASN A 829 -1.72 -4.64 -2.34
CA ASN A 829 -1.89 -3.25 -1.92
C ASN A 829 -3.32 -2.72 -2.00
N GLU A 830 -4.15 -3.19 -2.94
CA GLU A 830 -5.53 -2.70 -3.13
C GLU A 830 -6.46 -3.29 -2.06
N ILE A 831 -6.41 -4.60 -1.84
CA ILE A 831 -7.15 -5.29 -0.77
C ILE A 831 -6.70 -4.76 0.59
N PHE A 832 -5.39 -4.61 0.80
CA PHE A 832 -4.84 -3.95 1.98
C PHE A 832 -5.41 -2.53 2.13
N ALA A 833 -5.42 -1.70 1.08
CA ALA A 833 -5.95 -0.35 1.16
C ALA A 833 -7.42 -0.31 1.56
N ARG A 834 -8.29 -1.19 1.03
CA ARG A 834 -9.72 -1.23 1.40
C ARG A 834 -9.95 -1.68 2.85
N PHE A 835 -9.26 -2.72 3.30
CA PHE A 835 -9.38 -3.14 4.70
C PHE A 835 -8.66 -2.19 5.67
N ASN A 836 -7.65 -1.44 5.20
CA ASN A 836 -7.01 -0.36 5.96
C ASN A 836 -7.86 0.92 5.98
N GLU A 837 -8.65 1.21 4.94
CA GLU A 837 -9.72 2.23 4.97
C GLU A 837 -10.74 1.89 6.05
N ILE A 838 -11.24 0.65 6.08
CA ILE A 838 -12.17 0.17 7.13
C ILE A 838 -11.50 0.20 8.53
N ALA A 839 -10.23 -0.21 8.66
CA ALA A 839 -9.50 -0.11 9.92
C ALA A 839 -9.19 1.34 10.34
N ALA A 840 -9.14 2.27 9.38
CA ALA A 840 -8.97 3.71 9.59
C ALA A 840 -10.30 4.45 9.84
N GLN A 841 -11.46 3.79 9.74
CA GLN A 841 -12.74 4.28 10.26
C GLN A 841 -12.76 4.21 11.79
N ILE A 842 -11.90 5.02 12.39
CA ILE A 842 -11.69 5.08 13.83
C ILE A 842 -12.83 5.90 14.45
N ILE A 843 -14.04 5.36 14.48
CA ILE A 843 -15.09 5.78 15.41
C ILE A 843 -14.75 5.24 16.79
N THR A 844 -13.62 5.69 17.32
CA THR A 844 -13.41 5.73 18.76
C THR A 844 -14.12 6.98 19.29
N PHE A 845 -14.83 6.84 20.40
CA PHE A 845 -15.09 7.96 21.33
C PHE A 845 -13.81 8.43 22.05
N SER A 846 -12.65 8.34 21.37
CA SER A 846 -11.34 8.90 21.72
C SER A 846 -10.63 9.55 20.51
N ASN A 847 -11.26 9.58 19.33
CA ASN A 847 -10.83 10.29 18.11
C ASN A 847 -11.98 11.15 17.55
N LEU A 848 -13.20 11.06 18.12
CA LEU A 848 -14.15 12.16 18.11
C LEU A 848 -13.59 13.33 18.94
N ASN A 849 -12.58 14.02 18.39
CA ASN A 849 -11.98 15.23 18.99
C ASN A 849 -13.07 16.18 19.48
N MET A 850 -14.08 16.33 18.62
CA MET A 850 -15.22 17.22 18.74
C MET A 850 -16.34 16.72 17.82
N ALA A 851 -17.57 16.73 18.34
CA ALA A 851 -18.79 16.56 17.56
C ALA A 851 -19.84 17.59 18.01
N ILE A 852 -20.62 18.11 17.06
CA ILE A 852 -21.74 19.02 17.35
C ILE A 852 -23.00 18.41 16.73
N VAL A 853 -24.06 18.30 17.54
CA VAL A 853 -25.40 17.87 17.12
C VAL A 853 -26.35 19.06 17.23
N TYR A 854 -27.11 19.33 16.16
CA TYR A 854 -28.23 20.26 16.17
C TYR A 854 -29.54 19.50 15.88
N LYS A 855 -30.44 19.47 16.87
CA LYS A 855 -31.82 18.99 16.72
C LYS A 855 -32.73 20.18 16.48
N ALA A 856 -33.39 20.25 15.34
CA ALA A 856 -34.30 21.35 15.02
C ALA A 856 -35.66 21.21 15.75
N PRO A 857 -36.45 22.29 15.89
CA PRO A 857 -37.82 22.21 16.39
C PRO A 857 -38.67 21.20 15.61
N GLY A 858 -39.51 20.44 16.30
CA GLY A 858 -40.40 19.43 15.72
C GLY A 858 -39.72 18.12 15.29
N GLN A 859 -38.39 18.05 15.24
CA GLN A 859 -37.64 16.85 14.88
C GLN A 859 -37.29 16.01 16.11
N ASP A 860 -37.28 14.68 15.96
CA ASP A 860 -36.78 13.72 16.95
C ASP A 860 -35.34 13.27 16.65
N THR A 861 -34.93 13.34 15.39
CA THR A 861 -33.53 13.23 14.90
C THR A 861 -32.82 14.59 14.94
N GLY A 862 -31.48 14.56 14.88
CA GLY A 862 -30.65 15.76 14.77
C GLY A 862 -29.60 15.61 13.67
N LYS A 863 -29.19 16.73 13.08
CA LYS A 863 -28.05 16.81 12.15
C LYS A 863 -26.75 16.84 12.97
N ILE A 864 -25.69 16.19 12.49
CA ILE A 864 -24.39 16.11 13.18
C ILE A 864 -23.25 16.58 12.28
N ILE A 865 -22.23 17.20 12.87
CA ILE A 865 -20.96 17.53 12.22
C ILE A 865 -19.78 17.09 13.07
N PHE A 866 -18.72 16.64 12.40
CA PHE A 866 -17.48 16.12 12.99
C PHE A 866 -16.28 16.97 12.57
N ALA A 867 -15.33 17.19 13.48
CA ALA A 867 -14.15 18.03 13.22
C ALA A 867 -13.01 17.33 12.44
N THR A 868 -13.28 16.20 11.77
CA THR A 868 -12.24 15.27 11.24
C THR A 868 -12.47 14.76 9.81
N VAL A 869 -13.55 15.17 9.16
CA VAL A 869 -13.93 14.81 7.78
C VAL A 869 -14.35 16.10 7.06
N ALA A 870 -14.32 16.16 5.73
CA ALA A 870 -14.82 17.31 4.97
C ALA A 870 -16.28 17.59 5.38
N GLY A 871 -16.52 18.72 6.05
CA GLY A 871 -17.46 18.76 7.17
C GLY A 871 -18.92 18.97 6.79
N ALA A 872 -19.51 18.11 5.96
CA ALA A 872 -20.94 18.13 5.66
C ALA A 872 -21.80 17.89 6.92
N TRP A 873 -23.04 18.37 6.91
CA TRP A 873 -24.06 18.03 7.92
C TRP A 873 -24.57 16.60 7.67
N ASP A 874 -24.09 15.63 8.42
CA ASP A 874 -24.57 14.25 8.37
C ASP A 874 -25.94 14.12 9.07
N ASP A 875 -26.71 13.11 8.68
CA ASP A 875 -27.97 12.75 9.34
C ASP A 875 -27.75 11.88 10.59
N GLY A 876 -28.46 12.20 11.66
CA GLY A 876 -28.47 11.41 12.88
C GLY A 876 -29.13 10.05 12.64
N ALA A 877 -28.33 8.99 12.65
CA ALA A 877 -28.72 7.63 12.23
C ALA A 877 -29.96 7.02 12.93
N GLN A 878 -30.37 7.55 14.08
CA GLN A 878 -31.59 7.19 14.82
C GLN A 878 -32.15 8.42 15.58
N PRO A 879 -33.46 8.43 15.92
CA PRO A 879 -34.05 9.40 16.84
C PRO A 879 -33.34 9.46 18.20
N LEU A 880 -33.30 10.65 18.81
CA LEU A 880 -32.65 10.88 20.11
C LEU A 880 -33.33 10.19 21.30
N SER A 881 -34.48 9.56 21.10
CA SER A 881 -35.16 8.70 22.07
C SER A 881 -34.63 7.25 22.09
N ASN A 882 -33.89 6.82 21.06
CA ASN A 882 -33.41 5.45 20.96
C ASN A 882 -32.11 5.26 21.76
N VAL A 883 -32.09 4.37 22.75
CA VAL A 883 -30.86 4.05 23.51
C VAL A 883 -29.71 3.50 22.63
N ASN A 884 -30.03 3.00 21.43
CA ASN A 884 -29.08 2.40 20.51
C ASN A 884 -28.80 3.30 19.29
N GLN A 885 -27.59 3.14 18.74
CA GLN A 885 -27.12 3.61 17.43
C GLN A 885 -27.03 5.15 17.18
N HIS A 886 -27.68 6.04 17.95
CA HIS A 886 -27.34 7.47 17.87
C HIS A 886 -26.12 7.83 18.74
N SER A 887 -25.33 8.80 18.27
CA SER A 887 -24.02 9.16 18.83
C SER A 887 -24.05 9.48 20.33
N PHE A 888 -25.07 10.22 20.77
CA PHE A 888 -25.10 10.81 22.12
C PHE A 888 -25.51 9.83 23.23
N ALA A 889 -26.43 8.88 22.95
CA ALA A 889 -26.70 7.79 23.87
C ALA A 889 -25.44 6.92 24.08
N LYS A 890 -24.65 6.74 23.02
CA LYS A 890 -23.35 6.05 23.11
C LYS A 890 -22.30 6.83 23.90
N THR A 891 -22.23 8.16 23.78
CA THR A 891 -21.36 8.99 24.64
C THR A 891 -21.71 8.86 26.13
N LEU A 892 -23.01 8.78 26.45
CA LEU A 892 -23.49 8.68 27.82
C LEU A 892 -23.63 7.24 28.34
N GLU A 893 -23.26 6.21 27.57
CA GLU A 893 -23.43 4.81 27.95
C GLU A 893 -22.82 4.50 29.34
N ASP A 894 -21.64 5.04 29.64
CA ASP A 894 -20.92 4.80 30.90
C ASP A 894 -21.24 5.81 32.02
N VAL A 895 -22.04 6.83 31.71
CA VAL A 895 -22.70 7.75 32.65
C VAL A 895 -24.01 7.13 33.15
N VAL A 896 -24.68 6.40 32.25
CA VAL A 896 -25.91 5.64 32.42
C VAL A 896 -25.65 4.30 33.13
N ARG A 897 -24.69 3.50 32.65
CA ARG A 897 -24.33 2.19 33.20
C ARG A 897 -23.38 2.33 34.39
N ASN A 898 -23.41 1.37 35.31
CA ASN A 898 -22.49 1.37 36.46
C ASN A 898 -21.11 0.79 36.07
N GLN A 899 -20.26 1.61 35.47
CA GLN A 899 -18.84 1.27 35.24
C GLN A 899 -17.95 1.78 36.39
N ASN A 900 -17.22 0.87 37.04
CA ASN A 900 -16.29 1.20 38.14
C ASN A 900 -15.23 2.24 37.74
N ASN A 901 -14.78 2.22 36.48
CA ASN A 901 -13.65 3.00 35.98
C ASN A 901 -14.03 4.32 35.28
N ILE A 902 -15.32 4.69 35.27
CA ILE A 902 -15.82 5.92 34.65
C ILE A 902 -16.58 6.75 35.69
N LYS A 903 -16.15 8.00 35.85
CA LYS A 903 -16.62 8.95 36.86
C LYS A 903 -17.01 10.26 36.22
N PHE A 904 -18.04 10.93 36.75
CA PHE A 904 -18.54 12.15 36.13
C PHE A 904 -19.14 13.15 37.12
N LEU A 905 -19.17 14.41 36.68
CA LEU A 905 -19.91 15.51 37.27
C LEU A 905 -20.91 16.02 36.24
N ALA A 906 -22.21 16.03 36.59
CA ALA A 906 -23.28 16.55 35.75
C ALA A 906 -23.89 17.82 36.36
N TYR A 907 -24.12 18.82 35.51
CA TYR A 907 -24.69 20.12 35.90
C TYR A 907 -25.78 20.55 34.93
N ASN A 908 -26.88 21.12 35.45
CA ASN A 908 -28.02 21.57 34.65
C ASN A 908 -28.85 22.54 35.50
N ASN A 909 -29.33 23.65 34.92
CA ASN A 909 -30.20 24.60 35.63
C ASN A 909 -31.66 24.12 35.78
N ALA A 910 -32.05 23.08 35.06
CA ALA A 910 -33.29 22.33 35.23
C ALA A 910 -32.96 20.82 35.13
N PRO A 911 -32.37 20.21 36.18
CA PRO A 911 -31.96 18.80 36.17
C PRO A 911 -33.18 17.86 36.27
N PRO A 912 -33.06 16.60 35.80
CA PRO A 912 -34.15 15.63 35.92
C PRO A 912 -34.50 15.34 37.38
N GLY A 913 -35.81 15.28 37.67
CA GLY A 913 -36.33 14.89 38.99
C GLY A 913 -36.32 15.97 40.08
N VAL A 914 -35.74 17.16 39.85
CA VAL A 914 -35.71 18.24 40.85
C VAL A 914 -36.58 19.43 40.42
N PRO A 915 -37.79 19.61 41.00
CA PRO A 915 -38.62 20.77 40.72
C PRO A 915 -38.06 22.05 41.38
N ASN A 916 -38.49 23.22 40.86
CA ASN A 916 -38.31 24.54 41.48
C ASN A 916 -36.86 24.96 41.79
N VAL A 917 -35.90 24.52 40.98
CA VAL A 917 -34.49 24.93 41.08
C VAL A 917 -34.34 26.42 40.77
N ASN A 918 -33.96 27.21 41.78
CA ASN A 918 -33.70 28.64 41.64
C ASN A 918 -32.21 28.90 41.39
N THR A 919 -31.82 29.07 40.12
CA THR A 919 -30.48 29.54 39.74
C THR A 919 -30.55 30.55 38.59
N LYS A 920 -29.62 31.52 38.59
CA LYS A 920 -29.44 32.48 37.50
C LYS A 920 -28.58 31.93 36.36
N SER A 921 -28.02 30.74 36.49
CA SER A 921 -27.23 30.09 35.43
C SER A 921 -28.11 29.44 34.37
N ASN A 922 -27.67 29.43 33.11
CA ASN A 922 -28.32 28.68 32.02
C ASN A 922 -27.56 27.41 31.63
N SER A 923 -26.28 27.34 31.98
CA SER A 923 -25.32 26.32 31.56
C SER A 923 -25.71 24.91 32.00
N LYS A 924 -25.55 23.94 31.09
CA LYS A 924 -25.79 22.51 31.30
C LYS A 924 -24.70 21.69 30.63
N GLY A 925 -24.37 20.54 31.20
CA GLY A 925 -23.30 19.69 30.69
C GLY A 925 -22.88 18.56 31.61
N VAL A 926 -21.92 17.79 31.13
CA VAL A 926 -21.31 16.66 31.83
C VAL A 926 -19.80 16.71 31.64
N MET A 927 -19.03 16.59 32.71
CA MET A 927 -17.59 16.32 32.66
C MET A 927 -17.38 14.85 33.05
N ILE A 928 -16.82 14.05 32.14
CA ILE A 928 -16.60 12.61 32.30
C ILE A 928 -15.09 12.36 32.32
N LEU A 929 -14.60 11.49 33.20
CA LEU A 929 -13.21 11.03 33.20
C LEU A 929 -13.10 9.52 33.46
N SER A 930 -12.02 8.90 32.97
CA SER A 930 -11.70 7.50 33.28
C SER A 930 -10.64 7.40 34.36
N THR A 931 -10.88 6.67 35.44
CA THR A 931 -9.85 6.46 36.47
C THR A 931 -8.67 5.60 35.97
N ALA A 932 -8.91 4.75 34.96
CA ALA A 932 -7.91 3.85 34.38
C ALA A 932 -7.01 4.49 33.28
N ALA A 933 -7.22 5.75 32.91
CA ALA A 933 -6.45 6.42 31.85
C ALA A 933 -6.39 7.95 32.05
N ASN A 934 -5.37 8.61 31.51
CA ASN A 934 -5.42 10.06 31.32
C ASN A 934 -6.28 10.37 30.09
N SER A 935 -7.60 10.39 30.26
CA SER A 935 -8.55 10.83 29.23
C SER A 935 -9.87 11.25 29.89
N ALA A 936 -10.52 12.25 29.30
CA ALA A 936 -11.76 12.84 29.76
C ALA A 936 -12.60 13.36 28.57
N ALA A 937 -13.86 13.68 28.83
CA ALA A 937 -14.74 14.33 27.88
C ALA A 937 -15.52 15.45 28.57
N TRP A 938 -15.75 16.55 27.86
CA TRP A 938 -16.66 17.62 28.29
C TRP A 938 -17.80 17.75 27.28
N ILE A 939 -19.01 17.61 27.80
CA ILE A 939 -20.27 17.68 27.09
C ILE A 939 -20.99 18.94 27.53
N VAL A 940 -21.54 19.70 26.59
CA VAL A 940 -22.35 20.90 26.84
C VAL A 940 -23.61 20.82 26.01
N HIS A 941 -24.77 21.14 26.60
CA HIS A 941 -26.06 21.04 25.93
C HIS A 941 -27.06 22.09 26.39
N THR A 942 -28.13 22.22 25.61
CA THR A 942 -29.24 23.13 25.89
C THR A 942 -30.43 22.44 26.59
N VAL A 943 -30.52 21.11 26.48
CA VAL A 943 -31.65 20.26 26.89
C VAL A 943 -31.91 20.30 28.41
N PRO A 944 -33.07 20.77 28.90
CA PRO A 944 -33.50 20.62 30.30
C PRO A 944 -33.92 19.17 30.60
N GLY A 945 -33.99 18.78 31.88
CA GLY A 945 -34.39 17.44 32.30
C GLY A 945 -33.40 16.33 31.91
N PHE A 946 -32.14 16.67 31.65
CA PHE A 946 -31.17 15.77 31.02
C PHE A 946 -29.72 16.05 31.46
N PRO A 947 -28.82 15.05 31.49
CA PRO A 947 -29.10 13.62 31.47
C PRO A 947 -29.50 13.11 32.87
N THR A 948 -30.21 12.00 32.95
CA THR A 948 -30.51 11.35 34.22
C THR A 948 -29.31 10.48 34.65
N ALA A 949 -28.67 10.84 35.76
CA ALA A 949 -27.44 10.19 36.23
C ALA A 949 -27.72 8.78 36.78
N ARG A 950 -26.88 7.79 36.41
CA ARG A 950 -26.92 6.39 36.89
C ARG A 950 -28.26 5.64 36.67
N THR A 951 -29.16 6.15 35.84
CA THR A 951 -30.34 5.42 35.33
C THR A 951 -30.14 5.05 33.86
N PRO A 952 -30.94 4.12 33.29
CA PRO A 952 -31.03 3.93 31.83
C PRO A 952 -31.14 5.24 31.04
N TYR A 953 -30.61 5.25 29.82
CA TYR A 953 -30.68 6.41 28.94
C TYR A 953 -32.13 6.81 28.69
N SER A 954 -32.43 8.09 28.84
CA SER A 954 -33.76 8.66 28.61
C SER A 954 -33.62 10.06 28.04
N TRP A 955 -34.45 10.35 27.03
CA TRP A 955 -34.53 11.65 26.37
C TRP A 955 -35.86 12.33 26.73
N PRO A 956 -35.85 13.61 27.16
CA PRO A 956 -37.08 14.35 27.44
C PRO A 956 -37.90 14.60 26.17
N VAL A 957 -38.83 13.70 25.85
CA VAL A 957 -39.63 13.70 24.60
C VAL A 957 -40.35 15.05 24.34
N ALA A 958 -40.76 15.77 25.40
CA ALA A 958 -41.34 17.11 25.28
C ALA A 958 -40.43 18.13 24.55
N GLU A 959 -39.11 17.99 24.69
CA GLU A 959 -38.12 18.85 24.04
C GLU A 959 -37.94 18.52 22.53
N ASN A 960 -38.62 17.50 21.99
CA ASN A 960 -38.74 17.31 20.54
C ASN A 960 -39.39 18.54 19.87
N ALA A 961 -40.31 19.22 20.55
CA ALA A 961 -40.96 20.44 20.04
C ALA A 961 -39.99 21.63 19.84
N ARG A 962 -38.74 21.56 20.34
CA ARG A 962 -37.84 22.72 20.47
C ARG A 962 -36.49 22.50 19.78
N GLY A 963 -35.77 23.58 19.50
CA GLY A 963 -34.43 23.54 18.92
C GLY A 963 -33.34 23.37 19.97
N HIS A 964 -32.42 22.42 19.77
CA HIS A 964 -31.37 22.06 20.72
C HIS A 964 -30.00 21.82 20.07
N LEU A 965 -28.98 22.38 20.71
CA LEU A 965 -27.57 22.14 20.44
C LEU A 965 -27.00 21.23 21.53
N LEU A 966 -26.15 20.29 21.13
CA LEU A 966 -25.29 19.49 22.00
C LEU A 966 -23.88 19.46 21.41
N ILE A 967 -22.86 19.68 22.23
CA ILE A 967 -21.44 19.68 21.88
C ILE A 967 -20.73 18.63 22.75
N CYS A 968 -19.89 17.80 22.15
CA CYS A 968 -19.02 16.85 22.85
C CYS A 968 -17.57 17.14 22.48
N LEU A 969 -16.68 17.23 23.47
CA LEU A 969 -15.25 17.51 23.34
C LEU A 969 -14.42 16.43 24.06
N THR A 970 -13.49 15.77 23.38
CA THR A 970 -12.53 14.85 24.02
C THR A 970 -11.28 15.62 24.46
N ILE A 971 -10.91 15.51 25.74
CA ILE A 971 -9.95 16.39 26.42
C ILE A 971 -9.08 15.61 27.43
N SER A 972 -7.92 16.17 27.77
CA SER A 972 -7.05 15.61 28.81
C SER A 972 -7.59 15.93 30.22
N LYS A 973 -7.36 15.04 31.20
CA LYS A 973 -7.77 15.30 32.61
C LYS A 973 -7.20 16.62 33.15
N SER A 974 -5.98 16.98 32.75
CA SER A 974 -5.31 18.23 33.14
C SER A 974 -6.10 19.49 32.80
N GLN A 975 -7.02 19.44 31.82
CA GLN A 975 -7.84 20.58 31.40
C GLN A 975 -9.17 20.71 32.18
N ILE A 976 -9.58 19.69 32.96
CA ILE A 976 -10.80 19.74 33.78
C ILE A 976 -10.76 20.92 34.76
N ASN A 977 -9.62 21.15 35.43
CA ASN A 977 -9.44 22.28 36.36
C ASN A 977 -9.54 23.66 35.65
N VAL A 978 -9.24 23.73 34.35
CA VAL A 978 -9.33 24.95 33.53
C VAL A 978 -10.79 25.23 33.14
N ILE A 979 -11.55 24.19 32.81
CA ILE A 979 -13.00 24.25 32.59
C ILE A 979 -13.71 24.62 33.88
N ALA A 980 -13.39 23.96 34.99
CA ALA A 980 -13.96 24.23 36.30
C ALA A 980 -13.72 25.68 36.76
N ALA A 981 -12.53 26.23 36.55
CA ALA A 981 -12.22 27.65 36.82
C ALA A 981 -13.08 28.63 36.01
N SER A 982 -13.68 28.18 34.91
CA SER A 982 -14.60 28.96 34.08
C SER A 982 -16.05 28.79 34.58
N LEU A 983 -16.50 27.53 34.75
CA LEU A 983 -17.81 27.19 35.32
C LEU A 983 -18.04 27.80 36.72
N LEU A 984 -16.99 27.97 37.53
CA LEU A 984 -17.08 28.58 38.87
C LEU A 984 -17.61 30.03 38.84
N LEU A 985 -17.28 30.81 37.78
CA LEU A 985 -17.88 32.14 37.58
C LEU A 985 -19.35 32.06 37.12
N VAL A 986 -19.72 30.96 36.47
CA VAL A 986 -21.01 30.74 35.80
C VAL A 986 -22.06 30.15 36.74
N GLN A 987 -21.63 29.62 37.90
CA GLN A 987 -22.48 29.13 38.99
C GLN A 987 -23.58 28.13 38.55
N PRO A 988 -23.27 27.11 37.72
CA PRO A 988 -24.25 26.10 37.34
C PRO A 988 -24.63 25.23 38.54
N MET A 989 -25.88 24.76 38.61
CA MET A 989 -26.25 23.74 39.58
C MET A 989 -25.64 22.40 39.18
N VAL A 990 -24.67 21.93 39.98
CA VAL A 990 -24.23 20.53 39.97
C VAL A 990 -25.32 19.69 40.62
N HIS A 991 -25.78 18.65 39.93
CA HIS A 991 -26.84 17.75 40.41
C HIS A 991 -26.36 16.30 40.58
N TYR A 992 -25.17 15.96 40.06
CA TYR A 992 -24.49 14.71 40.34
C TYR A 992 -22.97 14.90 40.28
N ASN A 993 -22.23 14.27 41.18
CA ASN A 993 -20.78 14.12 41.12
C ASN A 993 -20.38 12.80 41.79
N ASP A 994 -19.62 11.95 41.10
CA ASP A 994 -18.95 10.78 41.71
C ASP A 994 -17.44 10.73 41.46
N ILE A 995 -16.84 11.83 40.97
CA ILE A 995 -15.39 11.94 40.79
C ILE A 995 -14.70 11.96 42.17
N PRO A 996 -13.79 11.01 42.47
CA PRO A 996 -13.15 10.90 43.78
C PRO A 996 -12.02 11.91 43.95
N GLU A 997 -11.74 12.30 45.19
CA GLU A 997 -10.69 13.28 45.54
C GLU A 997 -9.29 12.88 45.06
N THR A 998 -9.02 11.57 44.92
CA THR A 998 -7.76 11.05 44.37
C THR A 998 -7.50 11.46 42.92
N GLU A 999 -8.56 11.76 42.15
CA GLU A 999 -8.47 12.30 40.79
C GLU A 999 -8.38 13.84 40.78
N THR A 1000 -8.80 14.50 41.86
CA THR A 1000 -8.96 15.97 41.92
C THR A 1000 -8.02 16.67 42.90
N ALA A 1001 -7.10 15.94 43.54
CA ALA A 1001 -6.09 16.49 44.46
C ALA A 1001 -5.29 17.67 43.86
N GLY A 1002 -5.06 17.68 42.55
CA GLY A 1002 -4.43 18.79 41.81
C GLY A 1002 -5.38 19.84 41.23
N MET A 1003 -6.68 19.80 41.56
CA MET A 1003 -7.75 20.56 40.87
C MET A 1003 -8.54 21.50 41.80
N PRO A 1004 -7.91 22.55 42.37
CA PRO A 1004 -8.55 23.42 43.38
C PRO A 1004 -9.73 24.26 42.86
N TYR A 1005 -9.94 24.40 41.55
CA TYR A 1005 -11.17 25.01 41.01
C TYR A 1005 -12.29 23.98 40.79
N PHE A 1006 -11.95 22.72 40.53
CA PHE A 1006 -12.93 21.63 40.48
C PHE A 1006 -13.54 21.39 41.85
N ASN A 1007 -12.73 21.28 42.90
CA ASN A 1007 -13.23 21.03 44.26
C ASN A 1007 -14.17 22.17 44.70
N LYS A 1008 -13.78 23.44 44.47
CA LYS A 1008 -14.66 24.60 44.71
C LYS A 1008 -15.97 24.57 43.92
N LEU A 1009 -15.98 24.03 42.70
CA LEU A 1009 -17.19 23.90 41.88
C LEU A 1009 -18.10 22.78 42.41
N ALA A 1010 -17.53 21.63 42.78
CA ALA A 1010 -18.27 20.52 43.39
C ALA A 1010 -18.84 20.88 44.77
N GLU A 1011 -18.13 21.72 45.53
CA GLU A 1011 -18.57 22.33 46.80
C GLU A 1011 -19.58 23.48 46.62
N GLY A 1012 -19.93 23.86 45.39
CA GLY A 1012 -20.87 24.96 45.10
C GLY A 1012 -20.37 26.37 45.47
N LYS A 1013 -19.06 26.57 45.67
CA LYS A 1013 -18.50 27.86 46.11
C LYS A 1013 -18.50 28.92 44.99
N ILE A 1014 -18.73 30.17 45.37
CA ILE A 1014 -18.88 31.30 44.44
C ILE A 1014 -17.65 32.23 44.48
N PRO A 1015 -17.14 32.73 43.33
CA PRO A 1015 -16.07 33.73 43.29
C PRO A 1015 -16.55 35.10 43.79
N THR A 1016 -16.13 35.47 45.00
CA THR A 1016 -16.46 36.75 45.65
C THR A 1016 -15.50 37.90 45.29
N VAL A 1017 -14.32 37.60 44.75
CA VAL A 1017 -13.27 38.58 44.42
C VAL A 1017 -13.05 38.72 42.91
N PRO A 1018 -12.63 39.90 42.41
CA PRO A 1018 -12.24 40.08 41.01
C PRO A 1018 -11.05 39.19 40.59
N PRO A 1019 -10.90 38.87 39.29
CA PRO A 1019 -11.70 39.34 38.15
C PRO A 1019 -13.01 38.56 37.97
N PHE A 1020 -14.12 39.30 37.80
CA PHE A 1020 -15.45 38.73 37.56
C PHE A 1020 -15.70 38.25 36.12
N THR A 1021 -14.64 38.20 35.31
CA THR A 1021 -14.65 37.68 33.93
C THR A 1021 -13.38 36.88 33.69
N SER A 1022 -13.49 35.74 33.00
CA SER A 1022 -12.35 34.94 32.56
C SER A 1022 -12.31 34.76 31.04
N ARG A 1023 -11.09 34.58 30.51
CA ARG A 1023 -10.82 33.85 29.28
C ARG A 1023 -9.93 32.68 29.64
N ARG A 1024 -10.34 31.47 29.28
CA ARG A 1024 -9.50 30.27 29.29
C ARG A 1024 -9.42 29.68 27.89
N SER A 1025 -8.43 28.83 27.66
CA SER A 1025 -8.30 28.04 26.43
C SER A 1025 -8.07 26.60 26.81
N ILE A 1026 -8.68 25.69 26.06
CA ILE A 1026 -8.42 24.25 26.08
C ILE A 1026 -8.20 23.77 24.64
N SER A 1027 -7.65 22.58 24.48
CA SER A 1027 -7.52 21.89 23.20
C SER A 1027 -8.01 20.45 23.29
N THR A 1028 -8.58 19.97 22.19
CA THR A 1028 -9.05 18.58 22.09
C THR A 1028 -7.87 17.62 22.02
N GLU A 1029 -7.95 16.44 22.64
CA GLU A 1029 -6.93 15.38 22.49
C GLU A 1029 -6.94 14.79 21.07
N ASN A 1030 -6.11 15.32 20.16
CA ASN A 1030 -5.87 14.76 18.83
C ASN A 1030 -4.40 14.83 18.44
N ALA A 1031 -3.81 13.68 18.10
CA ALA A 1031 -2.44 13.58 17.59
C ALA A 1031 -2.28 14.06 16.13
N ARG A 1032 -3.38 14.24 15.37
CA ARG A 1032 -3.37 14.69 13.96
C ARG A 1032 -3.75 16.16 13.74
N GLY A 1033 -4.11 16.89 14.79
CA GLY A 1033 -4.64 18.26 14.68
C GLY A 1033 -5.60 18.62 15.83
N PRO A 1034 -5.09 19.17 16.94
CA PRO A 1034 -5.93 19.56 18.07
C PRO A 1034 -6.74 20.82 17.76
N VAL A 1035 -8.06 20.78 18.00
CA VAL A 1035 -8.94 21.95 17.83
C VAL A 1035 -8.83 22.85 19.07
N ALA A 1036 -8.62 24.14 18.87
CA ALA A 1036 -8.59 25.13 19.94
C ALA A 1036 -10.01 25.54 20.35
N VAL A 1037 -10.26 25.61 21.66
CA VAL A 1037 -11.54 26.04 22.22
C VAL A 1037 -11.31 27.08 23.31
N HIS A 1038 -11.85 28.28 23.10
CA HIS A 1038 -11.82 29.38 24.06
C HIS A 1038 -13.09 29.41 24.89
N ILE A 1039 -12.93 29.45 26.21
CA ILE A 1039 -14.03 29.58 27.17
C ILE A 1039 -14.01 31.01 27.70
N TYR A 1040 -15.10 31.73 27.47
CA TYR A 1040 -15.35 33.05 28.03
C TYR A 1040 -16.43 32.93 29.10
N SER A 1041 -16.17 33.42 30.30
CA SER A 1041 -17.15 33.36 31.40
C SER A 1041 -17.23 34.69 32.13
N LYS A 1042 -18.42 35.00 32.64
CA LYS A 1042 -18.67 36.14 33.53
C LYS A 1042 -19.56 35.72 34.69
N SER A 1043 -19.36 36.30 35.87
CA SER A 1043 -20.32 36.22 36.97
C SER A 1043 -21.31 37.37 36.96
N GLU A 1044 -22.38 37.27 37.75
CA GLU A 1044 -23.36 38.35 37.98
C GLU A 1044 -22.67 39.70 38.35
N SER A 1045 -21.64 39.65 39.18
CA SER A 1045 -20.87 40.83 39.64
C SER A 1045 -20.17 41.60 38.51
N SER A 1046 -20.03 41.02 37.31
CA SER A 1046 -19.34 41.66 36.18
C SER A 1046 -20.08 42.85 35.57
N LYS A 1047 -21.42 42.89 35.64
CA LYS A 1047 -22.31 43.87 34.99
C LYS A 1047 -22.18 44.00 33.46
N TYR A 1048 -21.28 43.28 32.80
CA TYR A 1048 -21.15 43.22 31.35
C TYR A 1048 -22.18 42.25 30.76
N GLU A 1049 -22.59 42.48 29.51
CA GLU A 1049 -23.25 41.44 28.70
C GLU A 1049 -22.20 40.61 27.95
N ILE A 1050 -22.52 39.36 27.62
CA ILE A 1050 -21.54 38.38 27.12
C ILE A 1050 -21.11 38.61 25.65
N TYR A 1051 -21.91 39.26 24.81
CA TYR A 1051 -21.67 39.35 23.37
C TYR A 1051 -20.74 40.52 22.99
N LYS A 1052 -21.11 41.76 23.29
CA LYS A 1052 -20.40 42.97 22.83
C LYS A 1052 -19.22 43.33 23.74
N LYS A 1053 -19.39 43.23 25.06
CA LYS A 1053 -18.41 43.61 26.10
C LYS A 1053 -17.45 42.49 26.49
N VAL A 1054 -17.76 41.22 26.20
CA VAL A 1054 -16.85 40.07 26.41
C VAL A 1054 -16.40 39.47 25.07
N ILE A 1055 -17.24 38.75 24.32
CA ILE A 1055 -16.83 38.03 23.10
C ILE A 1055 -16.19 38.97 22.07
N VAL A 1056 -16.94 39.96 21.56
CA VAL A 1056 -16.45 40.91 20.54
C VAL A 1056 -15.22 41.67 21.03
N LYS A 1057 -15.24 42.18 22.27
CA LYS A 1057 -14.14 42.94 22.86
C LYS A 1057 -12.83 42.14 22.92
N VAL A 1058 -12.90 40.82 23.07
CA VAL A 1058 -11.71 39.95 23.20
C VAL A 1058 -11.32 39.28 21.88
N LEU A 1059 -12.27 38.95 21.00
CA LEU A 1059 -12.00 38.46 19.64
C LEU A 1059 -11.52 39.57 18.69
N LYS A 1060 -11.90 40.84 18.94
CA LYS A 1060 -11.69 41.99 18.04
C LYS A 1060 -12.25 41.77 16.62
N LYS A 1061 -13.34 41.02 16.50
CA LYS A 1061 -14.02 40.68 15.25
C LYS A 1061 -15.50 41.01 15.36
N THR A 1062 -16.15 41.26 14.22
CA THR A 1062 -17.61 41.27 14.15
C THR A 1062 -18.12 39.84 14.36
N ILE A 1063 -19.32 39.69 14.92
CA ILE A 1063 -20.00 38.39 15.02
C ILE A 1063 -21.39 38.45 14.42
N LYS A 1064 -21.80 37.39 13.72
CA LYS A 1064 -23.20 37.13 13.34
C LYS A 1064 -23.85 36.29 14.45
N VAL A 1065 -25.02 36.67 14.95
CA VAL A 1065 -25.66 36.07 16.13
C VAL A 1065 -27.02 35.45 15.82
N TRP A 1066 -27.19 34.17 16.15
CA TRP A 1066 -28.46 33.48 16.24
C TRP A 1066 -28.83 33.35 17.71
N SER A 1067 -29.84 34.12 18.14
CA SER A 1067 -30.32 34.14 19.52
C SER A 1067 -31.64 34.90 19.61
N ARG A 1068 -32.49 34.50 20.57
CA ARG A 1068 -33.64 35.30 21.02
C ARG A 1068 -33.13 36.65 21.53
N ARG A 1069 -33.78 37.74 21.11
CA ARG A 1069 -33.32 39.12 21.31
C ARG A 1069 -34.44 40.01 21.85
N ASP A 1070 -34.10 40.95 22.72
CA ASP A 1070 -35.04 41.98 23.17
C ASP A 1070 -34.87 43.27 22.35
N ASN A 1071 -35.86 44.17 22.42
CA ASN A 1071 -35.84 45.41 21.64
C ASN A 1071 -34.69 46.35 22.06
N ILE A 1072 -34.12 46.19 23.27
CA ILE A 1072 -33.04 47.02 23.79
C ILE A 1072 -31.71 46.63 23.13
N LEU A 1073 -31.38 45.33 23.10
CA LEU A 1073 -30.17 44.85 22.43
C LEU A 1073 -30.33 44.72 20.91
N LYS A 1074 -31.55 44.58 20.38
CA LYS A 1074 -31.80 44.73 18.93
C LYS A 1074 -31.38 46.12 18.42
N GLY A 1075 -31.50 47.17 19.24
CA GLY A 1075 -30.98 48.51 18.92
C GLY A 1075 -29.45 48.64 18.97
N ASP A 1076 -28.73 47.75 19.66
CA ASP A 1076 -27.28 47.85 19.90
C ASP A 1076 -26.44 47.55 18.62
N CYS A 1077 -27.10 47.15 17.52
CA CYS A 1077 -26.50 47.00 16.19
C CYS A 1077 -26.55 48.28 15.32
N ARG A 1078 -27.33 49.30 15.71
CA ARG A 1078 -27.42 50.60 14.99
C ARG A 1078 -26.15 51.46 15.08
N GLY A 1079 -25.36 51.30 16.15
CA GLY A 1079 -24.29 52.22 16.51
C GLY A 1079 -23.05 52.18 15.60
N SER A 1080 -22.24 53.24 15.67
CA SER A 1080 -21.00 53.50 14.89
C SER A 1080 -19.85 52.50 15.07
N GLN A 1081 -20.09 51.36 15.72
CA GLN A 1081 -19.15 50.26 15.91
C GLN A 1081 -19.87 48.94 15.58
N LYS A 1082 -20.12 48.69 14.28
CA LYS A 1082 -20.92 47.59 13.69
C LYS A 1082 -20.31 46.19 13.87
N HIS A 1083 -20.08 45.77 15.12
CA HIS A 1083 -19.44 44.49 15.47
C HIS A 1083 -20.43 43.37 15.84
N ILE A 1084 -21.74 43.60 15.74
CA ILE A 1084 -22.76 42.56 15.85
C ILE A 1084 -23.70 42.67 14.66
N ARG A 1085 -23.92 41.55 13.98
CA ARG A 1085 -24.93 41.33 12.93
C ARG A 1085 -25.93 40.31 13.47
N LEU A 1086 -27.21 40.50 13.22
CA LEU A 1086 -28.27 39.58 13.68
C LEU A 1086 -28.65 38.64 12.54
N ILE A 1087 -28.70 37.33 12.81
CA ILE A 1087 -29.12 36.35 11.79
C ILE A 1087 -30.65 36.39 11.67
N LYS A 1088 -31.15 36.37 10.42
CA LYS A 1088 -32.56 36.45 10.08
C LYS A 1088 -33.30 35.15 10.43
N SER A 1089 -34.56 35.27 10.85
CA SER A 1089 -35.45 34.13 11.09
C SER A 1089 -36.67 34.19 10.17
N PRO A 1090 -37.26 33.04 9.76
CA PRO A 1090 -36.79 31.67 9.98
C PRO A 1090 -35.50 31.35 9.19
N ALA A 1091 -34.88 30.22 9.51
CA ALA A 1091 -33.71 29.67 8.81
C ALA A 1091 -33.84 28.14 8.67
N ALA A 1092 -32.89 27.49 7.98
CA ALA A 1092 -32.84 26.03 7.85
C ALA A 1092 -31.41 25.51 8.06
N ILE A 1093 -31.28 24.33 8.65
CA ILE A 1093 -30.03 23.62 8.94
C ILE A 1093 -30.07 22.27 8.21
N ASN A 1094 -29.38 22.19 7.07
CA ASN A 1094 -29.40 21.04 6.15
C ASN A 1094 -30.81 20.46 5.91
N GLY A 1095 -31.76 21.33 5.51
CA GLY A 1095 -33.16 20.97 5.28
C GLY A 1095 -34.07 20.94 6.52
N HIS A 1096 -33.52 20.99 7.75
CA HIS A 1096 -34.34 21.09 8.96
C HIS A 1096 -34.65 22.56 9.29
N ASN A 1097 -35.93 22.95 9.18
CA ASN A 1097 -36.39 24.32 9.45
C ASN A 1097 -36.26 24.70 10.94
N THR A 1098 -35.93 25.96 11.23
CA THR A 1098 -35.79 26.49 12.58
C THR A 1098 -36.17 27.98 12.67
N ASN A 1099 -36.60 28.42 13.85
CA ASN A 1099 -37.02 29.80 14.14
C ASN A 1099 -36.69 30.17 15.59
N LEU A 1100 -36.62 31.46 15.91
CA LEU A 1100 -36.22 31.93 17.24
C LEU A 1100 -37.28 31.66 18.32
N GLU A 1101 -38.52 31.41 17.93
CA GLU A 1101 -39.67 31.21 18.81
C GLU A 1101 -39.68 29.79 19.41
N ALA A 1102 -39.24 28.79 18.65
CA ALA A 1102 -39.14 27.39 19.05
C ALA A 1102 -37.70 26.91 19.33
N ASP A 1103 -36.67 27.57 18.79
CA ASP A 1103 -35.27 27.27 19.10
C ASP A 1103 -34.83 27.92 20.42
N ILE A 1104 -34.14 27.18 21.30
CA ILE A 1104 -33.54 27.72 22.54
C ILE A 1104 -32.01 27.83 22.48
N THR A 1105 -31.40 27.45 21.35
CA THR A 1105 -29.97 27.61 21.14
C THR A 1105 -29.60 29.08 20.98
N ASN A 1106 -28.43 29.43 21.50
CA ASN A 1106 -27.79 30.70 21.19
C ASN A 1106 -26.38 30.39 20.69
N TRP A 1107 -26.05 30.90 19.51
CA TRP A 1107 -24.76 30.71 18.88
C TRP A 1107 -24.37 31.91 18.01
N ALA A 1108 -23.09 32.02 17.69
CA ALA A 1108 -22.56 33.08 16.86
C ALA A 1108 -21.37 32.60 16.03
N VAL A 1109 -21.10 33.28 14.91
CA VAL A 1109 -19.91 33.03 14.06
C VAL A 1109 -19.13 34.31 13.79
N SER A 1110 -17.81 34.20 13.66
CA SER A 1110 -16.91 35.34 13.46
C SER A 1110 -16.89 35.86 12.02
N ASP A 1111 -16.93 37.18 11.86
CA ASP A 1111 -17.05 37.86 10.57
C ASP A 1111 -15.93 38.93 10.46
N PRO A 1112 -14.84 38.69 9.70
CA PRO A 1112 -14.42 37.41 9.10
C PRO A 1112 -13.71 36.47 10.10
N GLY A 1113 -13.69 35.16 9.83
CA GLY A 1113 -12.84 34.25 10.57
C GLY A 1113 -13.14 32.75 10.40
N SER A 1114 -12.92 32.05 11.50
CA SER A 1114 -12.75 30.60 11.67
C SER A 1114 -13.48 30.08 12.91
N ILE A 1115 -14.27 30.94 13.57
CA ILE A 1115 -14.74 30.73 14.95
C ILE A 1115 -16.26 30.58 14.99
N PHE A 1116 -16.72 29.46 15.56
CA PHE A 1116 -18.10 29.23 15.99
C PHE A 1116 -18.19 29.30 17.51
N CYS A 1117 -19.16 30.02 18.06
CA CYS A 1117 -19.40 30.15 19.50
C CYS A 1117 -20.79 29.63 19.88
N HIS A 1118 -20.90 28.77 20.89
CA HIS A 1118 -22.15 28.56 21.62
C HIS A 1118 -22.19 29.48 22.86
N ILE A 1119 -23.35 30.04 23.18
CA ILE A 1119 -23.59 30.91 24.35
C ILE A 1119 -24.77 30.35 25.16
N ASP A 1120 -24.67 30.31 26.50
CA ASP A 1120 -25.75 29.78 27.35
C ASP A 1120 -26.90 30.79 27.59
N LYS A 1121 -26.63 32.10 27.49
CA LYS A 1121 -27.59 33.18 27.65
C LYS A 1121 -28.08 33.78 26.31
N PRO A 1122 -29.38 34.13 26.20
CA PRO A 1122 -29.91 34.84 25.03
C PRO A 1122 -29.40 36.28 24.93
N TYR A 1123 -29.60 36.91 23.77
CA TYR A 1123 -29.24 38.30 23.48
C TYR A 1123 -30.24 39.30 24.07
N PHE A 1124 -30.48 39.18 25.38
CA PHE A 1124 -31.29 40.09 26.19
C PHE A 1124 -30.42 41.02 27.05
N LYS A 1125 -30.98 42.12 27.54
CA LYS A 1125 -30.30 43.11 28.40
C LYS A 1125 -30.16 42.65 29.85
N ASN A 1126 -31.14 41.88 30.35
CA ASN A 1126 -31.22 41.44 31.75
C ASN A 1126 -30.00 40.59 32.19
N GLN A 1127 -29.48 39.73 31.32
CA GLN A 1127 -28.27 38.91 31.55
C GLN A 1127 -27.02 39.71 31.91
N THR A 1128 -26.99 41.05 31.74
CA THR A 1128 -25.93 41.89 32.34
C THR A 1128 -25.74 41.62 33.84
N ARG A 1129 -26.82 41.30 34.57
CA ARG A 1129 -26.83 40.97 36.00
C ARG A 1129 -26.87 39.46 36.29
N GLU A 1130 -26.52 38.63 35.32
CA GLU A 1130 -26.53 37.16 35.45
C GLU A 1130 -25.14 36.58 35.16
N PRO A 1131 -24.81 35.38 35.65
CA PRO A 1131 -23.70 34.61 35.11
C PRO A 1131 -23.97 34.22 33.65
N ALA A 1132 -22.90 34.12 32.84
CA ALA A 1132 -22.99 33.63 31.47
C ALA A 1132 -21.67 32.99 31.00
N MET A 1133 -21.77 32.08 30.04
CA MET A 1133 -20.64 31.42 29.39
C MET A 1133 -20.79 31.42 27.87
N ALA A 1134 -19.66 31.55 27.19
CA ALA A 1134 -19.53 31.27 25.77
C ALA A 1134 -18.35 30.33 25.51
N ILE A 1135 -18.56 29.34 24.63
CA ILE A 1135 -17.59 28.33 24.22
C ILE A 1135 -17.36 28.54 22.73
N CYS A 1136 -16.19 29.08 22.39
CA CYS A 1136 -15.82 29.44 21.03
C CYS A 1136 -14.77 28.47 20.49
N ILE A 1137 -15.14 27.72 19.47
CA ILE A 1137 -14.39 26.72 18.74
C ILE A 1137 -13.72 27.37 17.53
N GLU A 1138 -12.41 27.23 17.38
CA GLU A 1138 -11.68 27.67 16.19
C GLU A 1138 -11.45 26.48 15.24
N ASN A 1139 -12.31 26.36 14.23
CA ASN A 1139 -12.30 25.30 13.23
C ASN A 1139 -13.02 25.75 11.96
N ASN A 1140 -12.34 25.70 10.80
CA ASN A 1140 -12.85 26.23 9.53
C ASN A 1140 -14.11 25.49 9.03
N GLU A 1141 -14.16 24.15 9.14
CA GLU A 1141 -15.29 23.34 8.65
C GLU A 1141 -16.57 23.65 9.43
N ILE A 1142 -16.48 23.64 10.76
CA ILE A 1142 -17.61 23.96 11.66
C ILE A 1142 -18.04 25.42 11.47
N PHE A 1143 -17.08 26.35 11.34
CA PHE A 1143 -17.38 27.74 11.02
C PHE A 1143 -18.13 27.87 9.69
N ALA A 1144 -17.69 27.19 8.63
CA ALA A 1144 -18.31 27.27 7.31
C ALA A 1144 -19.79 26.90 7.36
N ARG A 1145 -20.14 25.76 7.99
CA ARG A 1145 -21.53 25.30 8.06
C ARG A 1145 -22.45 26.19 8.89
N PHE A 1146 -21.96 26.79 9.98
CA PHE A 1146 -22.73 27.79 10.71
C PHE A 1146 -22.75 29.16 10.01
N ASN A 1147 -21.76 29.48 9.17
CA ASN A 1147 -21.73 30.71 8.37
C ASN A 1147 -22.63 30.63 7.11
N GLU A 1148 -22.83 29.44 6.54
CA GLU A 1148 -23.85 29.15 5.51
C GLU A 1148 -25.26 29.48 6.03
N ILE A 1149 -25.60 28.99 7.23
CA ILE A 1149 -26.86 29.32 7.92
C ILE A 1149 -26.94 30.82 8.23
N ALA A 1150 -25.80 31.43 8.59
CA ALA A 1150 -25.65 32.87 8.82
C ALA A 1150 -25.46 33.69 7.53
N ALA A 1151 -25.83 33.20 6.36
CA ALA A 1151 -25.75 33.96 5.11
C ALA A 1151 -26.73 35.15 5.10
N GLN A 1152 -27.96 34.96 5.59
CA GLN A 1152 -28.95 36.04 5.71
C GLN A 1152 -28.90 36.71 7.09
N VAL A 1153 -28.63 38.01 7.10
CA VAL A 1153 -28.71 38.86 8.29
C VAL A 1153 -29.94 39.77 8.23
N GLU A 1154 -30.46 40.18 9.38
CA GLU A 1154 -31.48 41.24 9.46
C GLU A 1154 -30.83 42.60 9.24
N ASP A 1155 -31.53 43.46 8.50
CA ASP A 1155 -31.31 44.90 8.62
C ASP A 1155 -31.57 45.34 10.06
N CYS A 1156 -30.67 46.14 10.62
CA CYS A 1156 -30.94 46.81 11.89
C CYS A 1156 -32.16 47.73 11.68
N PRO A 1157 -33.25 47.58 12.46
CA PRO A 1157 -34.40 48.47 12.32
C PRO A 1157 -33.95 49.90 12.56
N GLN A 1158 -34.51 50.87 11.82
CA GLN A 1158 -34.11 52.29 11.84
C GLN A 1158 -34.32 52.96 13.21
#